data_AF-A0A200J7S4-F1
#
_entry.id   AF-A0A200J7S4-F1
#
_cell.length_a   1.000
_cell.length_b   1.000
_cell.length_c   1.000
_cell.angle_alpha   90.00
_cell.angle_beta   90.00
_cell.angle_gamma   90.00
#
_symmetry.space_group_name_H-M   'P 1'
#
loop_
_entity.id
_entity.type
_entity.pdbx_description
1 polymer ?
#
loop_
_entity_poly.entity_id
_entity_poly.type
_entity_poly.pdbx_seq_one_letter_code
_entity_poly.pdbx_strand_id
1 'polypeptide(L)'
;MRKIRVHIFFLAFLILGHLIWADHVFATAATPPAGYPLGISTKTNLTAGGTLYFNTDQLQDKQIVGQFLARNITSTGSSGLAKSAFENYQSAQNNWALDQLDPSVVSEKISGEDMIRWYANDSSFRYTNKEQLHYYIENAPTENELMEALNYYPDLKQNFSERLYQDPVQSFPSFANNNISNFSQITENIQSISDYYAGLTDSNQKIIFNSAVQTAEINTEQKVVNPNDWGGQSAIQINVALKKGAANQAVIIVDVDGQIDHFERAQDISINYTNYDPETMPTPYLILNYKHFPTFNFSGSTFFHAAAYPSLPGDEEYKFEGNQGVFFEGKYADKEIPLVKSDSHTIPSELKERTYKVATHLVHNFNDEEQEIQFRSNASLFIGTVFAPKASVFLDDTQGKVLGSVISGHDIHTNMSISAEESDATFDYNDFPELGDIVGGEELEAPIKTGSRFDYIGSEKKLLYRISQKLPVYSQQKPIHSVEITDQLAPELAVSAQDIVIKDELGTEVTDQFTITKSETNELRISANAESLEDSGFYGKTYTIDLVGSVQVAQEILVDATIDNLLIPNTAAVALNEEEKTSNEALLEADFIEGKPVTVKYVNEDGQEIAPQKNITGRIGMNYQTKAETISGYTLIKQPENAEGTISSTDQTVIYCYQGHLAFSSVPEQLSFGTHELSVENKEYAVESMDQDIVVKDTRTLGSNWQLRATLNKPLTGEHTQAVLPDALVYTNGSQTQTLQSNTSTVIHSAVTTTHDDCNVSQGWKTSEQGLKVKVKSGEARADRYSGEIRWELYDVVANE
;
A
#
# COMPACT_ATOMS: atom_id res chain seq x y z
N MET A 1 -70.21 7.96 -36.12
CA MET A 1 -70.01 8.98 -37.18
C MET A 1 -68.61 8.82 -37.77
N ARG A 2 -68.51 8.89 -39.10
CA ARG A 2 -67.27 8.85 -39.90
C ARG A 2 -66.27 9.96 -39.46
N LYS A 3 -64.96 9.65 -39.45
CA LYS A 3 -64.05 9.98 -40.57
C LYS A 3 -62.67 9.35 -40.40
N ILE A 4 -62.15 8.94 -41.55
CA ILE A 4 -60.98 8.13 -41.88
C ILE A 4 -59.75 9.04 -42.09
N ARG A 5 -58.54 8.51 -41.83
CA ARG A 5 -57.31 8.55 -42.68
C ARG A 5 -56.17 7.87 -41.91
N VAL A 6 -55.91 6.57 -42.14
CA VAL A 6 -54.84 5.99 -43.01
C VAL A 6 -53.47 6.60 -42.73
N HIS A 7 -52.47 5.77 -42.37
CA HIS A 7 -51.06 5.70 -42.85
C HIS A 7 -50.45 4.41 -42.22
N ILE A 8 -50.30 3.32 -42.98
CA ILE A 8 -49.10 2.81 -43.69
C ILE A 8 -48.16 1.99 -42.78
N PHE A 9 -48.02 0.72 -43.16
CA PHE A 9 -47.07 -0.31 -42.69
C PHE A 9 -45.62 0.19 -42.64
N PHE A 10 -44.88 -0.15 -41.58
CA PHE A 10 -43.43 -0.34 -41.68
C PHE A 10 -42.92 -1.45 -40.74
N LEU A 11 -42.53 -2.54 -41.40
CA LEU A 11 -41.42 -3.46 -41.17
C LEU A 11 -40.59 -3.26 -39.88
N ALA A 12 -40.61 -4.27 -39.01
CA ALA A 12 -39.62 -4.44 -37.95
C ALA A 12 -38.27 -4.82 -38.57
N PHE A 13 -37.34 -3.86 -38.62
CA PHE A 13 -35.94 -4.10 -38.92
C PHE A 13 -35.16 -4.12 -37.60
N LEU A 14 -34.47 -5.25 -37.36
CA LEU A 14 -33.36 -5.37 -36.42
C LEU A 14 -32.32 -4.28 -36.75
N ILE A 15 -32.13 -3.32 -35.86
CA ILE A 15 -30.94 -2.48 -35.87
C ILE A 15 -29.93 -3.15 -34.93
N LEU A 16 -28.95 -3.82 -35.53
CA LEU A 16 -27.65 -4.03 -34.92
C LEU A 16 -27.11 -2.64 -34.55
N GLY A 17 -27.12 -2.30 -33.27
CA GLY A 17 -26.17 -1.31 -32.75
C GLY A 17 -24.80 -1.97 -32.76
N HIS A 18 -24.04 -1.78 -33.84
CA HIS A 18 -22.60 -1.92 -33.77
C HIS A 18 -22.09 -0.87 -32.78
N LEU A 19 -21.87 -1.27 -31.52
CA LEU A 19 -20.84 -0.62 -30.71
C LEU A 19 -19.52 -0.94 -31.43
N ILE A 20 -19.09 -0.04 -32.29
CA ILE A 20 -17.70 0.05 -32.68
C ILE A 20 -17.00 0.53 -31.41
N TRP A 21 -16.44 -0.41 -30.65
CA TRP A 21 -15.33 -0.08 -29.76
C TRP A 21 -14.25 0.45 -30.69
N ALA A 22 -14.04 1.76 -30.66
CA ALA A 22 -12.91 2.35 -31.35
C ALA A 22 -11.67 1.71 -30.74
N ASP A 23 -10.89 0.98 -31.54
CA ASP A 23 -9.52 0.64 -31.19
C ASP A 23 -8.83 1.96 -30.79
N HIS A 24 -8.53 2.12 -29.51
CA HIS A 24 -7.80 3.28 -29.01
C HIS A 24 -6.36 3.13 -29.50
N VAL A 25 -6.08 3.73 -30.66
CA VAL A 25 -4.72 3.98 -31.09
C VAL A 25 -4.19 5.10 -30.20
N PHE A 26 -3.42 4.72 -29.19
CA PHE A 26 -2.71 5.65 -28.32
C PHE A 26 -1.70 6.46 -29.15
N ALA A 27 -1.67 7.78 -28.93
CA ALA A 27 -0.64 8.65 -29.47
C ALA A 27 0.74 8.15 -29.02
N THR A 28 1.67 8.02 -29.97
CA THR A 28 3.06 7.67 -29.70
C THR A 28 3.65 8.67 -28.70
N ALA A 29 4.28 8.17 -27.63
CA ALA A 29 4.97 8.95 -26.62
C ALA A 29 5.85 10.04 -27.25
N ALA A 30 5.41 11.29 -27.17
CA ALA A 30 6.24 12.44 -27.52
C ALA A 30 7.22 12.68 -26.38
N THR A 31 8.51 12.44 -26.61
CA THR A 31 9.56 12.87 -25.70
C THR A 31 9.65 14.39 -25.70
N PRO A 32 9.88 15.05 -24.54
CA PRO A 32 10.02 16.50 -24.52
C PRO A 32 11.15 16.95 -25.45
N PRO A 33 11.00 18.08 -26.15
CA PRO A 33 12.08 18.71 -26.89
C PRO A 33 13.29 18.98 -25.99
N ALA A 34 14.49 18.98 -26.57
CA ALA A 34 15.70 19.32 -25.83
C ALA A 34 15.59 20.73 -25.22
N GLY A 35 15.85 20.87 -23.91
CA GLY A 35 15.91 22.18 -23.24
C GLY A 35 14.57 22.86 -22.91
N TYR A 36 13.47 22.09 -22.86
CA TYR A 36 12.14 22.42 -22.31
C TYR A 36 12.15 23.51 -21.19
N PRO A 37 11.22 24.50 -21.08
CA PRO A 37 9.79 24.51 -21.38
C PRO A 37 9.31 25.57 -22.38
N LEU A 38 9.99 26.69 -22.66
CA LEU A 38 9.61 27.60 -23.77
C LEU A 38 10.75 27.82 -24.76
N GLY A 39 11.80 27.01 -24.65
CA GLY A 39 12.93 26.95 -25.57
C GLY A 39 13.95 28.05 -25.33
N ILE A 40 14.59 28.50 -26.41
CA ILE A 40 15.54 29.63 -26.41
C ILE A 40 14.97 31.00 -26.01
N SER A 41 13.65 31.11 -25.83
CA SER A 41 12.99 32.40 -25.63
C SER A 41 12.96 32.89 -24.17
N THR A 42 13.44 32.07 -23.25
CA THR A 42 13.15 32.10 -21.81
C THR A 42 13.80 33.21 -20.99
N LYS A 43 14.40 34.21 -21.64
CA LYS A 43 14.92 35.43 -21.01
C LYS A 43 14.67 36.68 -21.86
N THR A 44 13.88 36.57 -22.92
CA THR A 44 13.68 37.64 -23.90
C THR A 44 12.27 38.21 -23.81
N ASN A 45 12.16 39.51 -24.08
CA ASN A 45 10.87 40.18 -24.21
C ASN A 45 10.23 39.81 -25.55
N LEU A 46 10.98 39.87 -26.65
CA LEU A 46 10.48 39.51 -27.98
C LEU A 46 11.43 38.50 -28.64
N THR A 47 10.87 37.39 -29.11
CA THR A 47 11.57 36.39 -29.92
C THR A 47 10.85 36.19 -31.25
N ALA A 48 11.53 36.42 -32.37
CA ALA A 48 11.00 36.17 -33.71
C ALA A 48 11.88 35.19 -34.51
N GLY A 49 11.33 34.04 -34.90
CA GLY A 49 12.01 33.12 -35.82
C GLY A 49 12.24 33.72 -37.21
N GLY A 50 11.42 34.71 -37.59
CA GLY A 50 11.58 35.54 -38.78
C GLY A 50 12.16 36.93 -38.46
N THR A 51 11.42 37.96 -38.81
CA THR A 51 11.86 39.36 -38.73
C THR A 51 11.13 40.10 -37.62
N LEU A 52 11.88 40.78 -36.76
CA LEU A 52 11.36 41.74 -35.80
C LEU A 52 11.41 43.16 -36.40
N TYR A 53 10.23 43.71 -36.69
CA TYR A 53 10.03 45.03 -37.26
C TYR A 53 9.71 46.05 -36.16
N PHE A 54 10.59 47.02 -35.98
CA PHE A 54 10.32 48.19 -35.14
C PHE A 54 9.80 49.35 -36.00
N ASN A 55 8.60 49.84 -35.68
CA ASN A 55 8.09 51.08 -36.27
C ASN A 55 8.74 52.30 -35.60
N THR A 56 9.90 52.70 -36.10
CA THR A 56 10.73 53.76 -35.51
C THR A 56 10.06 55.13 -35.49
N ASP A 57 9.11 55.40 -36.40
CA ASP A 57 8.35 56.64 -36.43
C ASP A 57 7.43 56.81 -35.20
N GLN A 58 7.00 55.69 -34.59
CA GLN A 58 6.10 55.68 -33.43
C GLN A 58 6.81 55.40 -32.10
N LEU A 59 8.13 55.20 -32.13
CA LEU A 59 8.96 54.87 -30.96
C LEU A 59 9.80 56.06 -30.47
N GLN A 60 9.64 57.25 -31.06
CA GLN A 60 10.59 58.36 -30.84
C GLN A 60 10.70 58.86 -29.39
N ASP A 61 9.62 58.79 -28.63
CA ASP A 61 9.55 59.23 -27.24
C ASP A 61 9.32 58.06 -26.26
N LYS A 62 9.51 56.82 -26.74
CA LYS A 62 9.22 55.59 -25.99
C LYS A 62 10.51 54.91 -25.53
N GLN A 63 10.43 54.25 -24.37
CA GLN A 63 11.48 53.36 -23.88
C GLN A 63 11.25 51.95 -24.42
N ILE A 64 12.34 51.29 -24.83
CA ILE A 64 12.38 49.89 -25.23
C ILE A 64 13.44 49.20 -24.38
N VAL A 65 13.04 48.79 -23.17
CA VAL A 65 13.91 48.05 -22.24
C VAL A 65 13.66 46.56 -22.41
N GLY A 66 14.73 45.76 -22.50
CA GLY A 66 14.60 44.31 -22.55
C GLY A 66 15.68 43.57 -23.34
N GLN A 67 15.44 42.26 -23.50
CA GLN A 67 16.23 41.34 -24.31
C GLN A 67 15.45 40.96 -25.57
N PHE A 68 16.09 40.99 -26.73
CA PHE A 68 15.44 40.73 -28.01
C PHE A 68 16.20 39.66 -28.80
N LEU A 69 15.45 38.75 -29.41
CA LEU A 69 16.00 37.71 -30.27
C LEU A 69 15.24 37.68 -31.58
N ALA A 70 15.92 37.80 -32.71
CA ALA A 70 15.27 37.56 -33.99
C ALA A 70 16.24 37.13 -35.07
N ARG A 71 15.79 36.33 -36.04
CA ARG A 71 16.60 36.05 -37.22
C ARG A 71 16.99 37.34 -37.93
N ASN A 72 16.03 38.22 -38.21
CA ASN A 72 16.32 39.55 -38.73
C ASN A 72 15.73 40.63 -37.81
N ILE A 73 16.44 41.75 -37.64
CA ILE A 73 15.89 42.95 -36.99
C ILE A 73 15.95 44.12 -37.97
N THR A 74 14.83 44.82 -38.13
CA THR A 74 14.77 45.96 -39.04
C THR A 74 13.84 47.05 -38.55
N SER A 75 13.89 48.19 -39.25
CA SER A 75 13.06 49.36 -39.00
C SER A 75 12.17 49.64 -40.20
N THR A 76 10.92 50.03 -39.94
CA THR A 76 9.95 50.41 -41.00
C THR A 76 9.72 51.93 -41.10
N GLY A 77 10.30 52.73 -40.21
CA GLY A 77 10.24 54.20 -40.22
C GLY A 77 11.48 54.87 -40.83
N SER A 78 11.51 56.20 -40.82
CA SER A 78 12.59 57.03 -41.38
C SER A 78 12.91 58.24 -40.50
N SER A 79 12.82 58.03 -39.19
CA SER A 79 12.56 59.06 -38.20
C SER A 79 13.82 59.84 -37.77
N GLY A 80 15.03 59.34 -38.13
CA GLY A 80 16.28 60.09 -38.04
C GLY A 80 16.68 60.46 -36.60
N LEU A 81 17.11 59.45 -35.82
CA LEU A 81 17.55 59.54 -34.43
C LEU A 81 16.53 60.14 -33.46
N ALA A 82 15.67 59.29 -32.92
CA ALA A 82 15.13 59.48 -31.59
C ALA A 82 16.19 59.25 -30.51
N LYS A 83 16.01 59.90 -29.35
CA LYS A 83 16.74 59.58 -28.11
C LYS A 83 16.66 58.07 -27.87
N SER A 84 17.74 57.49 -27.34
CA SER A 84 17.88 56.06 -26.99
C SER A 84 16.58 55.26 -26.98
N ALA A 85 16.34 54.44 -28.00
CA ALA A 85 15.22 53.52 -27.94
C ALA A 85 15.55 52.38 -26.95
N PHE A 86 16.76 51.81 -27.02
CA PHE A 86 17.22 50.77 -26.10
C PHE A 86 17.84 51.38 -24.82
N GLU A 87 17.04 51.52 -23.75
CA GLU A 87 17.46 52.11 -22.48
C GLU A 87 17.64 51.07 -21.34
N ASN A 88 18.50 51.46 -20.39
CA ASN A 88 18.72 50.97 -19.01
C ASN A 88 17.94 49.72 -18.49
N TYR A 89 18.67 48.64 -18.21
CA TYR A 89 18.22 47.41 -17.50
C TYR A 89 18.05 47.64 -15.97
N GLN A 90 17.18 48.59 -15.58
CA GLN A 90 17.31 49.26 -14.28
C GLN A 90 16.82 48.48 -13.03
N SER A 91 16.11 47.36 -13.17
CA SER A 91 15.34 46.77 -12.04
C SER A 91 15.59 45.31 -11.70
N ALA A 92 16.55 44.60 -12.34
CA ALA A 92 16.91 43.27 -11.87
C ALA A 92 17.44 43.38 -10.43
N GLN A 93 16.64 42.96 -9.44
CA GLN A 93 17.05 42.89 -8.03
C GLN A 93 18.28 41.99 -7.81
N ASN A 94 18.61 41.20 -8.83
CA ASN A 94 19.82 40.42 -8.92
C ASN A 94 20.94 41.31 -9.46
N ASN A 95 21.86 41.74 -8.58
CA ASN A 95 23.12 42.39 -8.95
C ASN A 95 24.01 41.44 -9.78
N TRP A 96 23.61 41.11 -11.01
CA TRP A 96 24.43 40.33 -11.94
C TRP A 96 25.67 41.13 -12.30
N ALA A 97 26.80 40.43 -12.34
CA ALA A 97 28.04 41.00 -12.85
C ALA A 97 27.92 41.17 -14.38
N LEU A 98 28.61 42.14 -14.96
CA LEU A 98 28.51 42.48 -16.39
C LEU A 98 28.83 41.29 -17.32
N ASP A 99 29.72 40.39 -16.89
CA ASP A 99 30.10 39.15 -17.57
C ASP A 99 29.07 38.02 -17.45
N GLN A 100 28.02 38.21 -16.64
CA GLN A 100 26.90 37.29 -16.49
C GLN A 100 25.67 37.71 -17.32
N LEU A 101 25.71 38.89 -17.94
CA LEU A 101 24.61 39.39 -18.76
C LEU A 101 24.68 38.79 -20.17
N ASP A 102 23.63 38.07 -20.53
CA ASP A 102 23.40 37.65 -21.92
C ASP A 102 23.32 38.91 -22.83
N PRO A 103 23.72 38.82 -24.12
CA PRO A 103 23.64 39.97 -25.01
C PRO A 103 22.21 40.51 -25.09
N SER A 104 22.06 41.84 -25.00
CA SER A 104 20.73 42.45 -24.96
C SER A 104 19.94 42.25 -26.25
N VAL A 105 20.65 42.06 -27.36
CA VAL A 105 20.02 41.67 -28.62
C VAL A 105 20.86 40.61 -29.31
N VAL A 106 20.19 39.59 -29.83
CA VAL A 106 20.80 38.49 -30.60
C VAL A 106 20.10 38.41 -31.96
N SER A 107 20.86 38.53 -33.05
CA SER A 107 20.29 38.46 -34.40
C SER A 107 21.21 37.86 -35.48
N GLU A 108 20.64 37.25 -36.52
CA GLU A 108 21.42 36.79 -37.68
C GLU A 108 21.86 38.02 -38.49
N LYS A 109 20.95 38.98 -38.68
CA LYS A 109 21.19 40.19 -39.48
C LYS A 109 20.35 41.36 -39.00
N ILE A 110 20.95 42.54 -38.98
CA ILE A 110 20.21 43.80 -38.85
C ILE A 110 20.16 44.56 -40.18
N SER A 111 19.09 45.32 -40.41
CA SER A 111 18.94 46.16 -41.59
C SER A 111 18.12 47.43 -41.30
N GLY A 112 18.19 48.40 -42.20
CA GLY A 112 17.52 49.70 -42.05
C GLY A 112 18.40 50.72 -41.33
N GLU A 113 18.43 51.94 -41.87
CA GLU A 113 19.33 53.00 -41.41
C GLU A 113 19.10 53.37 -39.94
N ASP A 114 17.84 53.45 -39.51
CA ASP A 114 17.48 53.81 -38.13
C ASP A 114 17.92 52.73 -37.13
N MET A 115 17.79 51.45 -37.50
CA MET A 115 18.23 50.35 -36.64
C MET A 115 19.76 50.36 -36.46
N ILE A 116 20.52 50.52 -37.55
CA ILE A 116 21.98 50.65 -37.49
C ILE A 116 22.40 51.85 -36.64
N ARG A 117 21.71 53.00 -36.80
CA ARG A 117 21.94 54.19 -35.96
C ARG A 117 21.65 53.93 -34.48
N TRP A 118 20.57 53.23 -34.14
CA TRP A 118 20.26 52.88 -32.75
C TRP A 118 21.34 51.99 -32.11
N TYR A 119 21.87 51.01 -32.85
CA TYR A 119 22.99 50.17 -32.41
C TYR A 119 24.31 50.91 -32.27
N ALA A 120 24.52 51.98 -33.05
CA ALA A 120 25.73 52.80 -32.98
C ALA A 120 25.65 53.93 -31.93
N ASN A 121 24.45 54.28 -31.46
CA ASN A 121 24.25 55.40 -30.53
C ASN A 121 24.86 55.13 -29.13
N ASP A 122 25.58 56.10 -28.58
CA ASP A 122 26.22 56.08 -27.26
C ASP A 122 25.24 55.94 -26.10
N SER A 123 24.00 56.38 -26.30
CA SER A 123 22.99 56.40 -25.26
C SER A 123 22.14 55.11 -25.25
N SER A 124 22.26 54.27 -26.28
CA SER A 124 21.66 52.93 -26.35
C SER A 124 22.49 51.89 -25.57
N PHE A 125 21.89 50.77 -25.17
CA PHE A 125 22.59 49.61 -24.58
C PHE A 125 23.40 49.98 -23.33
N ARG A 126 22.79 50.68 -22.37
CA ARG A 126 23.43 51.04 -21.09
C ARG A 126 22.88 50.20 -19.95
N TYR A 127 23.75 49.81 -19.03
CA TYR A 127 23.38 49.22 -17.74
C TYR A 127 23.32 50.28 -16.62
N THR A 128 22.83 49.90 -15.44
CA THR A 128 22.60 50.77 -14.26
C THR A 128 23.78 51.67 -13.90
N ASN A 129 25.01 51.22 -14.13
CA ASN A 129 26.25 51.93 -13.82
C ASN A 129 26.84 52.72 -15.01
N LYS A 130 26.09 52.91 -16.10
CA LYS A 130 26.56 53.45 -17.40
C LYS A 130 27.57 52.55 -18.12
N GLU A 131 27.69 51.30 -17.71
CA GLU A 131 28.44 50.27 -18.44
C GLU A 131 27.72 49.95 -19.76
N GLN A 132 28.49 49.60 -20.79
CA GLN A 132 27.96 49.27 -22.10
C GLN A 132 27.56 47.79 -22.14
N LEU A 133 26.35 47.51 -22.63
CA LEU A 133 25.89 46.16 -22.89
C LEU A 133 26.31 45.70 -24.29
N HIS A 134 26.52 44.41 -24.43
CA HIS A 134 26.88 43.78 -25.69
C HIS A 134 25.62 43.33 -26.47
N TYR A 135 25.78 43.20 -27.79
CA TYR A 135 24.82 42.55 -28.67
C TYR A 135 25.52 41.57 -29.60
N TYR A 136 24.79 40.59 -30.11
CA TYR A 136 25.29 39.60 -31.06
C TYR A 136 24.63 39.79 -32.43
N ILE A 137 25.46 39.86 -33.48
CA ILE A 137 25.02 39.88 -34.88
C ILE A 137 25.92 38.92 -35.66
N GLU A 138 25.35 37.84 -36.20
CA GLU A 138 26.13 36.85 -36.96
C GLU A 138 26.68 37.43 -38.27
N ASN A 139 25.82 38.14 -39.02
CA ASN A 139 26.16 38.82 -40.26
C ASN A 139 26.08 40.35 -40.04
N ALA A 140 27.17 40.92 -39.51
CA ALA A 140 27.27 42.36 -39.31
C ALA A 140 27.02 43.16 -40.61
N PRO A 141 26.45 44.38 -40.54
CA PRO A 141 26.25 45.22 -41.71
C PRO A 141 27.55 45.45 -42.49
N THR A 142 27.44 45.48 -43.81
CA THR A 142 28.57 45.78 -44.68
C THR A 142 29.08 47.20 -44.43
N GLU A 143 30.34 47.45 -44.78
CA GLU A 143 30.94 48.78 -44.68
C GLU A 143 30.10 49.86 -45.40
N ASN A 144 29.51 49.51 -46.55
CA ASN A 144 28.62 50.42 -47.29
C ASN A 144 27.33 50.71 -46.52
N GLU A 145 26.68 49.70 -45.93
CA GLU A 145 25.46 49.89 -45.13
C GLU A 145 25.74 50.73 -43.88
N LEU A 146 26.89 50.53 -43.22
CA LEU A 146 27.33 51.37 -42.10
C LEU A 146 27.59 52.81 -42.55
N MET A 147 28.27 53.00 -43.69
CA MET A 147 28.53 54.33 -44.25
C MET A 147 27.25 55.06 -44.63
N GLU A 148 26.29 54.38 -45.25
CA GLU A 148 25.00 54.97 -45.62
C GLU A 148 24.19 55.36 -44.37
N ALA A 149 24.07 54.45 -43.39
CA ALA A 149 23.33 54.70 -42.16
C ALA A 149 23.97 55.80 -41.29
N LEU A 150 25.31 55.82 -41.18
CA LEU A 150 26.07 56.70 -40.29
C LEU A 150 26.74 57.87 -41.03
N ASN A 151 26.35 58.18 -42.26
CA ASN A 151 26.99 59.23 -43.08
C ASN A 151 27.07 60.60 -42.35
N TYR A 152 26.05 60.91 -41.54
CA TYR A 152 25.98 62.15 -40.76
C TYR A 152 26.62 62.04 -39.37
N TYR A 153 27.03 60.85 -38.94
CA TYR A 153 27.54 60.52 -37.60
C TYR A 153 28.72 59.54 -37.63
N PRO A 154 29.83 59.87 -38.32
CA PRO A 154 30.94 58.94 -38.56
C PRO A 154 31.61 58.45 -37.26
N ASP A 155 31.58 59.26 -36.20
CA ASP A 155 32.19 58.93 -34.90
C ASP A 155 31.48 57.75 -34.20
N LEU A 156 30.20 57.51 -34.50
CA LEU A 156 29.42 56.41 -33.91
C LEU A 156 29.80 55.04 -34.45
N LYS A 157 30.57 54.98 -35.56
CA LYS A 157 30.96 53.71 -36.17
C LYS A 157 31.78 52.84 -35.21
N GLN A 158 32.66 53.45 -34.42
CA GLN A 158 33.49 52.73 -33.45
C GLN A 158 32.63 52.06 -32.35
N ASN A 159 31.60 52.76 -31.86
CA ASN A 159 30.67 52.25 -30.86
C ASN A 159 29.92 50.99 -31.33
N PHE A 160 29.68 50.88 -32.65
CA PHE A 160 29.05 49.69 -33.21
C PHE A 160 29.97 48.47 -33.12
N SER A 161 31.26 48.64 -33.44
CA SER A 161 32.21 47.52 -33.43
C SER A 161 32.62 47.09 -32.02
N GLU A 162 32.75 48.04 -31.08
CA GLU A 162 33.20 47.77 -29.71
C GLU A 162 32.20 46.98 -28.87
N ARG A 163 30.90 47.12 -29.14
CA ARG A 163 29.82 46.45 -28.41
C ARG A 163 29.44 45.08 -29.00
N LEU A 164 29.99 44.71 -30.15
CA LEU A 164 29.70 43.44 -30.80
C LEU A 164 30.30 42.28 -30.00
N TYR A 165 29.45 41.35 -29.57
CA TYR A 165 29.83 40.10 -28.94
C TYR A 165 30.51 39.16 -29.94
N GLN A 166 31.64 38.57 -29.56
CA GLN A 166 32.55 37.87 -30.50
C GLN A 166 32.41 36.35 -30.50
N ASP A 167 31.88 35.75 -29.45
CA ASP A 167 31.73 34.29 -29.39
C ASP A 167 30.56 33.83 -30.28
N PRO A 168 30.58 32.58 -30.79
CA PRO A 168 29.52 32.06 -31.65
C PRO A 168 28.17 31.96 -30.92
N VAL A 169 27.06 31.97 -31.66
CA VAL A 169 25.69 31.89 -31.09
C VAL A 169 25.48 30.69 -30.15
N GLN A 170 26.13 29.56 -30.43
CA GLN A 170 26.07 28.35 -29.60
C GLN A 170 26.73 28.51 -28.21
N SER A 171 27.44 29.62 -27.95
CA SER A 171 28.04 29.90 -26.64
C SER A 171 26.99 30.33 -25.61
N PHE A 172 25.81 30.76 -26.04
CA PHE A 172 24.73 31.15 -25.13
C PHE A 172 24.15 29.90 -24.45
N PRO A 173 24.04 29.89 -23.10
CA PRO A 173 23.52 28.72 -22.39
C PRO A 173 22.13 28.27 -22.86
N SER A 174 21.22 29.21 -23.15
CA SER A 174 19.88 28.88 -23.66
C SER A 174 19.94 28.17 -25.02
N PHE A 175 20.87 28.55 -25.89
CA PHE A 175 21.08 27.92 -27.20
C PHE A 175 21.74 26.56 -27.06
N ALA A 176 22.82 26.47 -26.28
CA ALA A 176 23.52 25.22 -26.00
C ALA A 176 22.59 24.16 -25.38
N ASN A 177 21.79 24.54 -24.38
CA ASN A 177 20.85 23.66 -23.69
C ASN A 177 19.72 23.15 -24.62
N ASN A 178 19.36 23.93 -25.64
CA ASN A 178 18.35 23.59 -26.63
C ASN A 178 18.95 23.01 -27.93
N ASN A 179 20.26 22.70 -27.96
CA ASN A 179 20.99 22.22 -29.13
C ASN A 179 20.85 23.13 -30.38
N ILE A 180 20.76 24.44 -30.18
CA ILE A 180 20.66 25.44 -31.24
C ILE A 180 22.06 25.97 -31.58
N SER A 181 22.47 25.79 -32.82
CA SER A 181 23.76 26.26 -33.34
C SER A 181 23.62 27.28 -34.48
N ASN A 182 22.40 27.58 -34.94
CA ASN A 182 22.11 28.57 -35.98
C ASN A 182 20.67 29.10 -35.87
N PHE A 183 20.38 30.22 -36.55
CA PHE A 183 19.06 30.86 -36.48
C PHE A 183 17.91 30.08 -37.13
N SER A 184 18.17 29.11 -38.02
CA SER A 184 17.09 28.30 -38.61
C SER A 184 16.47 27.35 -37.56
N GLN A 185 17.28 26.87 -36.63
CA GLN A 185 16.85 25.96 -35.57
C GLN A 185 16.00 26.65 -34.50
N ILE A 186 15.98 27.99 -34.47
CA ILE A 186 15.13 28.79 -33.57
C ILE A 186 13.66 28.52 -33.85
N THR A 187 13.23 28.66 -35.11
CA THR A 187 11.84 28.41 -35.51
C THR A 187 11.43 26.96 -35.25
N GLU A 188 12.33 26.00 -35.57
CA GLU A 188 12.10 24.58 -35.33
C GLU A 188 11.91 24.28 -33.83
N ASN A 189 12.72 24.89 -32.96
CA ASN A 189 12.62 24.74 -31.51
C ASN A 189 11.31 25.34 -30.96
N ILE A 190 10.95 26.55 -31.37
CA ILE A 190 9.69 27.22 -31.02
C ILE A 190 8.49 26.32 -31.39
N GLN A 191 8.47 25.81 -32.63
CA GLN A 191 7.40 24.92 -33.11
C GLN A 191 7.35 23.61 -32.31
N SER A 192 8.50 22.95 -32.13
CA SER A 192 8.57 21.68 -31.43
C SER A 192 8.09 21.76 -29.98
N ILE A 193 8.34 22.87 -29.29
CA ILE A 193 7.90 23.08 -27.91
C ILE A 193 6.41 23.40 -27.84
N SER A 194 5.91 24.22 -28.75
CA SER A 194 4.49 24.50 -28.85
C SER A 194 3.69 23.23 -29.14
N ASP A 195 4.13 22.44 -30.11
CA ASP A 195 3.50 21.18 -30.49
C ASP A 195 3.55 20.18 -29.32
N TYR A 196 4.62 20.18 -28.52
CA TYR A 196 4.68 19.36 -27.31
C TYR A 196 3.59 19.75 -26.31
N TYR A 197 3.44 21.04 -25.95
CA TYR A 197 2.39 21.45 -25.01
C TYR A 197 0.99 21.16 -25.52
N ALA A 198 0.75 21.44 -26.81
CA ALA A 198 -0.53 21.19 -27.43
C ALA A 198 -0.87 19.68 -27.48
N GLY A 199 0.16 18.82 -27.56
CA GLY A 199 0.05 17.37 -27.54
C GLY A 199 -0.10 16.73 -26.16
N LEU A 200 0.07 17.49 -25.07
CA LEU A 200 -0.19 16.99 -23.72
C LEU A 200 -1.69 16.88 -23.41
N THR A 201 -2.53 17.64 -24.11
CA THR A 201 -3.99 17.64 -24.01
C THR A 201 -4.61 17.09 -25.28
N ASP A 202 -5.76 16.39 -25.16
CA ASP A 202 -6.42 15.74 -26.30
C ASP A 202 -7.95 15.91 -26.30
N SER A 203 -8.67 15.17 -27.16
CA SER A 203 -10.13 15.25 -27.24
C SER A 203 -10.84 14.85 -25.95
N ASN A 204 -10.22 14.00 -25.13
CA ASN A 204 -10.78 13.45 -23.89
C ASN A 204 -10.26 14.18 -22.64
N GLN A 205 -9.04 14.72 -22.69
CA GLN A 205 -8.38 15.42 -21.59
C GLN A 205 -8.15 16.89 -21.96
N LYS A 206 -9.13 17.74 -21.62
CA LYS A 206 -9.07 19.19 -21.83
C LYS A 206 -8.23 19.94 -20.79
N ILE A 207 -7.92 19.29 -19.66
CA ILE A 207 -7.10 19.88 -18.59
C ILE A 207 -6.22 18.77 -18.02
N ILE A 208 -4.95 19.10 -17.80
CA ILE A 208 -4.00 18.30 -17.03
C ILE A 208 -3.29 19.20 -16.02
N PHE A 209 -2.90 18.65 -14.89
CA PHE A 209 -2.22 19.42 -13.85
C PHE A 209 -1.38 18.51 -12.97
N ASN A 210 -0.41 19.09 -12.26
CA ASN A 210 0.47 18.30 -11.39
C ASN A 210 -0.11 18.03 -10.00
N SER A 211 0.63 17.22 -9.23
CA SER A 211 0.26 16.75 -7.89
C SER A 211 -0.02 17.88 -6.87
N ALA A 212 0.44 19.10 -7.11
CA ALA A 212 0.16 20.28 -6.29
C ALA A 212 -1.27 20.84 -6.48
N VAL A 213 -1.94 20.45 -7.55
CA VAL A 213 -3.31 20.84 -7.88
C VAL A 213 -4.26 19.73 -7.47
N GLN A 214 -5.30 20.10 -6.75
CA GLN A 214 -6.35 19.19 -6.30
C GLN A 214 -7.39 18.96 -7.40
N THR A 215 -7.83 20.03 -8.06
CA THR A 215 -8.76 19.96 -9.19
C THR A 215 -8.67 21.24 -10.01
N ALA A 216 -8.98 21.17 -11.30
CA ALA A 216 -9.11 22.32 -12.17
C ALA A 216 -10.23 22.10 -13.19
N GLU A 217 -10.91 23.18 -13.56
CA GLU A 217 -12.00 23.17 -14.53
C GLU A 217 -11.97 24.40 -15.46
N ILE A 218 -12.60 24.25 -16.62
CA ILE A 218 -12.86 25.30 -17.59
C ILE A 218 -14.29 25.19 -18.09
N ASN A 219 -14.97 26.32 -18.31
CA ASN A 219 -16.40 26.41 -18.62
C ASN A 219 -16.75 26.03 -20.07
N THR A 220 -16.49 24.80 -20.48
CA THR A 220 -16.67 24.33 -21.87
C THR A 220 -18.13 24.12 -22.29
N GLU A 221 -19.05 23.77 -21.39
CA GLU A 221 -20.44 23.40 -21.76
C GLU A 221 -21.42 24.57 -21.72
N GLN A 222 -21.26 25.50 -20.77
CA GLN A 222 -22.19 26.62 -20.58
C GLN A 222 -21.45 27.96 -20.63
N LYS A 223 -22.12 28.93 -21.27
CA LYS A 223 -21.66 30.32 -21.30
C LYS A 223 -21.65 30.89 -19.88
N VAL A 224 -20.49 31.42 -19.46
CA VAL A 224 -20.33 32.21 -18.24
C VAL A 224 -20.31 33.68 -18.62
N VAL A 225 -21.00 34.54 -17.87
CA VAL A 225 -21.06 35.99 -18.07
C VAL A 225 -20.64 36.69 -16.79
N ASN A 226 -19.69 37.62 -16.88
CA ASN A 226 -19.27 38.44 -15.74
C ASN A 226 -20.42 39.38 -15.32
N PRO A 227 -20.93 39.30 -14.08
CA PRO A 227 -22.07 40.11 -13.64
C PRO A 227 -21.73 41.61 -13.51
N ASN A 228 -20.44 41.95 -13.40
CA ASN A 228 -19.96 43.34 -13.34
C ASN A 228 -19.73 43.95 -14.73
N ASP A 229 -19.75 43.13 -15.79
CA ASP A 229 -19.69 43.61 -17.17
C ASP A 229 -21.10 43.94 -17.68
N TRP A 230 -21.36 45.22 -17.95
CA TRP A 230 -22.64 45.69 -18.51
C TRP A 230 -22.88 45.22 -19.96
N GLY A 231 -21.90 44.58 -20.61
CA GLY A 231 -21.96 44.07 -21.97
C GLY A 231 -22.54 42.66 -22.14
N GLY A 232 -22.66 41.85 -21.09
CA GLY A 232 -23.20 40.48 -21.19
C GLY A 232 -22.32 39.50 -21.98
N GLN A 233 -21.01 39.79 -22.09
CA GLN A 233 -20.06 39.04 -22.90
C GLN A 233 -19.64 37.74 -22.21
N SER A 234 -19.17 36.74 -22.99
CA SER A 234 -18.72 35.48 -22.42
C SER A 234 -17.32 35.58 -21.82
N ALA A 235 -17.11 34.84 -20.72
CA ALA A 235 -15.80 34.62 -20.12
C ALA A 235 -15.25 33.24 -20.46
N ILE A 236 -13.94 33.16 -20.72
CA ILE A 236 -13.16 31.93 -20.54
C ILE A 236 -12.78 31.91 -19.06
N GLN A 237 -13.49 31.11 -18.27
CA GLN A 237 -13.30 30.99 -16.83
C GLN A 237 -12.56 29.69 -16.51
N ILE A 238 -11.40 29.82 -15.88
CA ILE A 238 -10.61 28.72 -15.35
C ILE A 238 -10.64 28.78 -13.82
N ASN A 239 -11.11 27.71 -13.19
CA ASN A 239 -11.07 27.58 -11.72
C ASN A 239 -10.06 26.48 -11.36
N VAL A 240 -9.13 26.80 -10.47
CA VAL A 240 -8.05 25.90 -10.04
C VAL A 240 -8.09 25.81 -8.52
N ALA A 241 -8.18 24.61 -7.97
CA ALA A 241 -8.04 24.35 -6.54
C ALA A 241 -6.68 23.72 -6.30
N LEU A 242 -5.83 24.40 -5.56
CA LEU A 242 -4.57 23.84 -5.10
C LEU A 242 -4.82 22.91 -3.92
N LYS A 243 -3.93 21.93 -3.71
CA LYS A 243 -3.91 21.18 -2.44
C LYS A 243 -3.52 22.13 -1.31
N LYS A 244 -4.22 22.03 -0.17
CA LYS A 244 -3.97 22.89 0.99
C LYS A 244 -2.53 22.74 1.47
N GLY A 245 -1.81 23.86 1.57
CA GLY A 245 -0.41 23.85 2.01
C GLY A 245 0.56 23.20 1.01
N ALA A 246 0.19 23.09 -0.27
CA ALA A 246 1.10 22.62 -1.31
C ALA A 246 2.39 23.45 -1.29
N ALA A 247 3.52 22.79 -1.03
CA ALA A 247 4.85 23.40 -1.08
C ALA A 247 5.43 23.37 -2.51
N ASN A 248 4.93 22.45 -3.34
CA ASN A 248 5.39 22.30 -4.72
C ASN A 248 4.70 23.31 -5.63
N GLN A 249 5.44 23.74 -6.65
CA GLN A 249 4.97 24.64 -7.69
C GLN A 249 3.80 24.01 -8.46
N ALA A 250 2.64 24.65 -8.48
CA ALA A 250 1.48 24.18 -9.24
C ALA A 250 1.70 24.43 -10.75
N VAL A 251 1.37 23.44 -11.58
CA VAL A 251 1.38 23.53 -13.05
C VAL A 251 0.07 23.01 -13.61
N ILE A 252 -0.57 23.81 -14.47
CA ILE A 252 -1.86 23.52 -15.09
C ILE A 252 -1.75 23.78 -16.59
N ILE A 253 -2.25 22.86 -17.39
CA ILE A 253 -2.32 23.00 -18.85
C ILE A 253 -3.78 22.79 -19.26
N VAL A 254 -4.34 23.75 -19.99
CA VAL A 254 -5.77 23.84 -20.32
C VAL A 254 -5.94 24.05 -21.81
N ASP A 255 -6.81 23.24 -22.43
CA ASP A 255 -7.28 23.46 -23.80
C ASP A 255 -8.40 24.51 -23.83
N VAL A 256 -8.18 25.54 -24.64
CA VAL A 256 -9.19 26.52 -25.03
C VAL A 256 -9.51 26.27 -26.51
N ASP A 257 -10.70 25.74 -26.79
CA ASP A 257 -11.09 25.33 -28.15
C ASP A 257 -12.03 26.37 -28.79
N GLY A 258 -11.56 27.02 -29.85
CA GLY A 258 -12.30 28.04 -30.61
C GLY A 258 -13.55 27.50 -31.31
N GLN A 259 -13.74 26.17 -31.40
CA GLN A 259 -15.00 25.58 -31.87
C GLN A 259 -16.15 25.72 -30.88
N ILE A 260 -15.87 26.09 -29.62
CA ILE A 260 -16.88 26.38 -28.61
C ILE A 260 -17.38 27.81 -28.82
N ASP A 261 -18.68 27.94 -29.15
CA ASP A 261 -19.33 29.19 -29.56
C ASP A 261 -19.12 30.38 -28.61
N HIS A 262 -19.03 30.12 -27.30
CA HIS A 262 -18.80 31.15 -26.28
C HIS A 262 -17.33 31.37 -25.93
N PHE A 263 -16.39 30.54 -26.39
CA PHE A 263 -14.95 30.83 -26.33
C PHE A 263 -14.51 31.68 -27.52
N GLU A 264 -14.99 31.37 -28.73
CA GLU A 264 -14.72 32.17 -29.93
C GLU A 264 -15.09 33.65 -29.74
N ARG A 265 -16.16 33.91 -28.98
CA ARG A 265 -16.72 35.24 -28.72
C ARG A 265 -16.36 35.81 -27.35
N ALA A 266 -15.47 35.15 -26.61
CA ALA A 266 -15.13 35.58 -25.27
C ALA A 266 -14.47 36.96 -25.27
N GLN A 267 -14.88 37.79 -24.33
CA GLN A 267 -14.27 39.10 -24.06
C GLN A 267 -13.80 39.21 -22.60
N ASP A 268 -13.73 38.11 -21.88
CA ASP A 268 -13.16 38.08 -20.53
C ASP A 268 -12.35 36.79 -20.35
N ILE A 269 -11.19 36.90 -19.72
CA ILE A 269 -10.42 35.75 -19.25
C ILE A 269 -10.36 35.88 -17.73
N SER A 270 -10.96 34.91 -17.03
CA SER A 270 -11.06 34.89 -15.57
C SER A 270 -10.37 33.66 -15.01
N ILE A 271 -9.37 33.86 -14.16
CA ILE A 271 -8.65 32.77 -13.50
C ILE A 271 -8.85 32.87 -11.98
N ASN A 272 -9.36 31.80 -11.38
CA ASN A 272 -9.61 31.74 -9.94
C ASN A 272 -8.76 30.64 -9.30
N TYR A 273 -7.81 31.03 -8.45
CA TYR A 273 -6.98 30.10 -7.68
C TYR A 273 -7.52 29.97 -6.25
N THR A 274 -8.05 28.82 -5.90
CA THR A 274 -8.56 28.51 -4.57
C THR A 274 -7.56 27.67 -3.76
N ASN A 275 -7.59 27.81 -2.43
CA ASN A 275 -6.54 27.31 -1.53
C ASN A 275 -5.14 27.89 -1.86
N TYR A 276 -5.08 29.10 -2.42
CA TYR A 276 -3.84 29.76 -2.82
C TYR A 276 -3.62 31.02 -2.00
N ASP A 277 -2.44 31.12 -1.40
CA ASP A 277 -1.96 32.31 -0.70
C ASP A 277 -0.72 32.87 -1.43
N PRO A 278 -0.84 34.00 -2.14
CA PRO A 278 0.24 34.55 -2.95
C PRO A 278 1.43 35.10 -2.14
N GLU A 279 1.31 35.18 -0.82
CA GLU A 279 2.42 35.61 0.05
C GLU A 279 3.26 34.42 0.56
N THR A 280 2.70 33.21 0.57
CA THR A 280 3.33 32.05 1.20
C THR A 280 3.51 30.85 0.27
N MET A 281 2.78 30.79 -0.85
CA MET A 281 2.83 29.71 -1.82
C MET A 281 3.47 30.15 -3.16
N PRO A 282 4.12 29.24 -3.90
CA PRO A 282 4.62 29.54 -5.25
C PRO A 282 3.48 29.89 -6.23
N THR A 283 3.72 30.84 -7.14
CA THR A 283 2.71 31.33 -8.10
C THR A 283 2.34 30.26 -9.12
N PRO A 284 1.09 29.80 -9.27
CA PRO A 284 0.75 28.71 -10.19
C PRO A 284 1.13 29.00 -11.65
N TYR A 285 1.77 28.04 -12.32
CA TYR A 285 1.98 28.06 -13.77
C TYR A 285 0.73 27.60 -14.50
N LEU A 286 0.24 28.41 -15.44
CA LEU A 286 -0.92 28.10 -16.26
C LEU A 286 -0.57 28.25 -17.74
N ILE A 287 -0.80 27.18 -18.51
CA ILE A 287 -0.55 27.14 -19.95
C ILE A 287 -1.89 26.93 -20.64
N LEU A 288 -2.29 27.92 -21.42
CA LEU A 288 -3.53 27.92 -22.18
C LEU A 288 -3.21 27.55 -23.63
N ASN A 289 -3.58 26.34 -24.04
CA ASN A 289 -3.46 25.86 -25.41
C ASN A 289 -4.69 26.31 -26.21
N TYR A 290 -4.53 27.37 -27.01
CA TYR A 290 -5.55 27.82 -27.94
C TYR A 290 -5.51 26.93 -29.19
N LYS A 291 -6.66 26.35 -29.52
CA LYS A 291 -6.85 25.48 -30.69
C LYS A 291 -8.02 26.01 -31.51
N HIS A 292 -7.93 25.90 -32.82
CA HIS A 292 -9.00 26.25 -33.76
C HIS A 292 -9.54 27.68 -33.67
N PHE A 293 -8.71 28.70 -33.36
CA PHE A 293 -9.14 30.09 -33.52
C PHE A 293 -8.81 30.59 -34.94
N PRO A 294 -9.79 30.93 -35.79
CA PRO A 294 -9.51 31.45 -37.14
C PRO A 294 -8.68 32.73 -37.11
N THR A 295 -8.95 33.57 -36.11
CA THR A 295 -8.14 34.72 -35.68
C THR A 295 -8.37 34.90 -34.19
N PHE A 296 -7.32 34.89 -33.37
CA PHE A 296 -7.44 35.34 -31.98
C PHE A 296 -7.39 36.87 -31.96
N ASN A 297 -8.45 37.51 -31.47
CA ASN A 297 -8.56 38.97 -31.46
C ASN A 297 -8.95 39.48 -30.08
N PHE A 298 -7.95 39.79 -29.27
CA PHE A 298 -8.13 40.52 -28.02
C PHE A 298 -8.44 42.00 -28.36
N SER A 299 -9.71 42.40 -28.34
CA SER A 299 -10.12 43.71 -28.87
C SER A 299 -11.23 44.40 -28.08
N GLY A 300 -11.26 45.73 -28.19
CA GLY A 300 -12.31 46.54 -27.57
C GLY A 300 -12.25 46.51 -26.05
N SER A 301 -13.31 46.00 -25.42
CA SER A 301 -13.49 45.90 -23.97
C SER A 301 -13.13 44.52 -23.42
N THR A 302 -12.14 43.82 -24.00
CA THR A 302 -11.71 42.53 -23.44
C THR A 302 -11.07 42.76 -22.07
N PHE A 303 -11.46 42.01 -21.03
CA PHE A 303 -10.88 42.13 -19.71
C PHE A 303 -10.07 40.89 -19.33
N PHE A 304 -9.11 41.07 -18.42
CA PHE A 304 -8.36 39.99 -17.81
C PHE A 304 -8.42 40.11 -16.29
N HIS A 305 -8.84 39.04 -15.63
CA HIS A 305 -8.98 38.97 -14.19
C HIS A 305 -8.31 37.70 -13.65
N ALA A 306 -7.53 37.87 -12.57
CA ALA A 306 -7.00 36.74 -11.82
C ALA A 306 -7.09 37.03 -10.32
N ALA A 307 -7.61 36.06 -9.57
CA ALA A 307 -7.84 36.18 -8.14
C ALA A 307 -7.40 34.93 -7.38
N ALA A 308 -6.93 35.13 -6.15
CA ALA A 308 -6.62 34.08 -5.20
C ALA A 308 -7.64 34.05 -4.05
N TYR A 309 -7.95 32.85 -3.56
CA TYR A 309 -8.87 32.63 -2.45
C TYR A 309 -8.19 31.72 -1.40
N PRO A 310 -8.27 32.09 -0.11
CA PRO A 310 -7.58 31.37 0.96
C PRO A 310 -8.15 29.96 1.20
N SER A 311 -7.40 29.12 1.90
CA SER A 311 -7.83 27.76 2.25
C SER A 311 -9.08 27.73 3.15
N LEU A 312 -9.99 26.80 2.90
CA LEU A 312 -11.15 26.54 3.77
C LEU A 312 -10.75 25.84 5.09
N PRO A 313 -11.47 26.04 6.20
CA PRO A 313 -11.15 25.43 7.49
C PRO A 313 -11.35 23.90 7.49
N GLY A 314 -10.50 23.19 8.24
CA GLY A 314 -10.57 21.72 8.38
C GLY A 314 -10.40 20.99 7.05
N ASP A 315 -11.24 19.98 6.82
CA ASP A 315 -11.25 19.16 5.61
C ASP A 315 -12.27 19.65 4.56
N GLU A 316 -12.84 20.87 4.71
CA GLU A 316 -13.75 21.43 3.69
C GLU A 316 -12.99 21.69 2.38
N GLU A 317 -13.60 21.37 1.23
CA GLU A 317 -13.05 21.61 -0.10
C GLU A 317 -13.89 22.62 -0.88
N TYR A 318 -13.25 23.39 -1.76
CA TYR A 318 -13.95 24.24 -2.70
C TYR A 318 -14.74 23.36 -3.66
N LYS A 319 -16.04 23.63 -3.76
CA LYS A 319 -16.88 23.05 -4.80
C LYS A 319 -16.99 24.07 -5.90
N PHE A 320 -16.43 23.73 -7.04
CA PHE A 320 -16.69 24.51 -8.22
C PHE A 320 -18.09 24.23 -8.73
N GLU A 321 -18.71 25.26 -9.28
CA GLU A 321 -20.04 25.13 -9.85
C GLU A 321 -20.02 24.31 -11.15
N GLY A 322 -18.84 23.92 -11.64
CA GLY A 322 -18.71 23.13 -12.83
C GLY A 322 -19.15 23.91 -14.06
N ASN A 323 -19.65 23.15 -15.02
CA ASN A 323 -20.18 23.64 -16.27
C ASN A 323 -21.61 24.24 -16.15
N GLN A 324 -21.98 24.80 -15.00
CA GLN A 324 -23.34 25.32 -14.76
C GLN A 324 -23.57 26.76 -15.29
N GLY A 325 -22.53 27.39 -15.88
CA GLY A 325 -22.66 28.71 -16.52
C GLY A 325 -22.70 29.89 -15.55
N VAL A 326 -22.22 29.69 -14.33
CA VAL A 326 -22.20 30.72 -13.29
C VAL A 326 -20.78 31.29 -13.18
N PHE A 327 -20.69 32.62 -13.12
CA PHE A 327 -19.42 33.31 -12.85
C PHE A 327 -18.99 32.97 -11.43
N PHE A 328 -17.71 32.71 -11.20
CA PHE A 328 -17.24 32.25 -9.90
C PHE A 328 -17.51 33.31 -8.82
N GLU A 329 -18.60 33.11 -8.07
CA GLU A 329 -18.99 33.88 -6.89
C GLU A 329 -18.75 32.98 -5.67
N GLY A 330 -17.50 32.64 -5.38
CA GLY A 330 -17.18 31.65 -4.36
C GLY A 330 -17.87 31.89 -2.99
N LYS A 331 -18.16 30.82 -2.25
CA LYS A 331 -18.32 30.88 -0.78
C LYS A 331 -17.07 31.58 -0.26
N TYR A 332 -17.21 32.76 0.34
CA TYR A 332 -16.12 33.69 0.75
C TYR A 332 -15.54 34.66 -0.31
N ALA A 333 -16.34 35.10 -1.30
CA ALA A 333 -15.98 36.21 -2.20
C ALA A 333 -15.55 37.51 -1.45
N ASP A 334 -15.92 37.67 -0.18
CA ASP A 334 -15.46 38.77 0.69
C ASP A 334 -13.97 38.70 1.05
N LYS A 335 -13.29 37.59 0.76
CA LYS A 335 -11.86 37.35 1.04
C LYS A 335 -11.01 37.19 -0.22
N GLU A 336 -11.51 37.63 -1.36
CA GLU A 336 -10.77 37.66 -2.62
C GLU A 336 -9.46 38.46 -2.47
N ILE A 337 -8.35 37.87 -2.89
CA ILE A 337 -7.06 38.54 -3.01
C ILE A 337 -6.80 38.76 -4.51
N PRO A 338 -6.92 40.00 -5.01
CA PRO A 338 -6.72 40.26 -6.43
C PRO A 338 -5.25 40.11 -6.83
N LEU A 339 -5.01 39.40 -7.93
CA LEU A 339 -3.70 39.21 -8.54
C LEU A 339 -3.55 40.07 -9.80
N VAL A 340 -4.61 40.13 -10.60
CA VAL A 340 -4.71 40.93 -11.83
C VAL A 340 -6.09 41.58 -11.89
N LYS A 341 -6.10 42.88 -12.15
CA LYS A 341 -7.28 43.67 -12.53
C LYS A 341 -6.92 44.52 -13.74
N SER A 342 -7.05 43.98 -14.95
CA SER A 342 -6.75 44.75 -16.16
C SER A 342 -8.00 45.43 -16.72
N ASP A 343 -8.68 46.23 -15.91
CA ASP A 343 -9.74 47.13 -16.38
C ASP A 343 -9.20 48.50 -16.87
N SER A 344 -7.87 48.63 -16.93
CA SER A 344 -7.12 49.81 -17.33
C SER A 344 -5.83 49.42 -18.07
N HIS A 345 -5.24 50.38 -18.80
CA HIS A 345 -3.89 50.27 -19.38
C HIS A 345 -2.77 50.46 -18.36
N THR A 346 -3.11 50.75 -17.10
CA THR A 346 -2.14 50.96 -16.02
C THR A 346 -2.43 49.99 -14.89
N ILE A 347 -1.36 49.47 -14.28
CA ILE A 347 -1.45 48.56 -13.14
C ILE A 347 -1.39 49.39 -11.87
N PRO A 348 -2.35 49.26 -10.93
CA PRO A 348 -2.27 49.90 -9.62
C PRO A 348 -0.96 49.54 -8.91
N SER A 349 -0.35 50.51 -8.21
CA SER A 349 0.96 50.32 -7.58
C SER A 349 1.01 49.14 -6.62
N GLU A 350 -0.08 48.89 -5.89
CA GLU A 350 -0.24 47.77 -4.96
C GLU A 350 -0.37 46.39 -5.63
N LEU A 351 -0.68 46.33 -6.93
CA LEU A 351 -0.85 45.07 -7.67
C LEU A 351 0.34 44.71 -8.55
N LYS A 352 1.26 45.65 -8.82
CA LYS A 352 2.34 45.47 -9.80
C LYS A 352 3.13 44.18 -9.62
N GLU A 353 3.64 43.94 -8.42
CA GLU A 353 4.44 42.73 -8.14
C GLU A 353 3.66 41.44 -8.43
N ARG A 354 2.39 41.39 -8.01
CA ARG A 354 1.53 40.20 -8.22
C ARG A 354 1.17 40.05 -9.70
N THR A 355 0.85 41.14 -10.39
CA THR A 355 0.52 41.12 -11.82
C THR A 355 1.72 40.72 -12.67
N TYR A 356 2.93 41.21 -12.37
CA TYR A 356 4.16 40.78 -13.05
C TYR A 356 4.46 39.31 -12.81
N LYS A 357 4.33 38.82 -11.56
CA LYS A 357 4.47 37.39 -11.27
C LYS A 357 3.46 36.54 -12.04
N VAL A 358 2.20 36.95 -12.13
CA VAL A 358 1.20 36.22 -12.95
C VAL A 358 1.59 36.26 -14.43
N ALA A 359 2.04 37.40 -14.96
CA ALA A 359 2.46 37.52 -16.35
C ALA A 359 3.62 36.57 -16.72
N THR A 360 4.55 36.31 -15.78
CA THR A 360 5.66 35.37 -16.00
C THR A 360 5.25 33.89 -15.87
N HIS A 361 4.13 33.60 -15.21
CA HIS A 361 3.65 32.23 -14.96
C HIS A 361 2.48 31.81 -15.85
N LEU A 362 1.98 32.73 -16.68
CA LEU A 362 0.88 32.49 -17.60
C LEU A 362 1.40 32.44 -19.04
N VAL A 363 1.10 31.35 -19.75
CA VAL A 363 1.50 31.14 -21.14
C VAL A 363 0.26 30.95 -22.00
N HIS A 364 0.19 31.70 -23.10
CA HIS A 364 -0.82 31.58 -24.14
C HIS A 364 -0.19 30.92 -25.36
N ASN A 365 -0.46 29.63 -25.55
CA ASN A 365 0.09 28.81 -26.62
C ASN A 365 -0.90 28.72 -27.80
N PHE A 366 -0.62 29.46 -28.87
CA PHE A 366 -1.42 29.52 -30.12
C PHE A 366 -0.86 28.54 -31.15
N ASN A 367 -1.08 27.24 -30.90
CA ASN A 367 -0.38 26.18 -31.63
C ASN A 367 -0.91 25.93 -33.05
N ASP A 368 -2.19 26.19 -33.28
CA ASP A 368 -2.89 25.82 -34.53
C ASP A 368 -3.17 27.05 -35.43
N GLU A 369 -2.81 28.24 -34.96
CA GLU A 369 -2.99 29.51 -35.66
C GLU A 369 -1.84 29.75 -36.65
N GLU A 370 -2.17 29.79 -37.94
CA GLU A 370 -1.19 29.96 -39.04
C GLU A 370 -1.22 31.35 -39.71
N GLN A 371 -2.11 32.24 -39.28
CA GLN A 371 -2.29 33.57 -39.90
C GLN A 371 -1.54 34.66 -39.11
N GLU A 372 -2.29 35.61 -38.55
CA GLU A 372 -1.77 36.70 -37.73
C GLU A 372 -2.51 36.75 -36.39
N ILE A 373 -1.78 37.10 -35.34
CA ILE A 373 -2.33 37.35 -34.00
C ILE A 373 -2.22 38.85 -33.73
N GLN A 374 -3.33 39.46 -33.32
CA GLN A 374 -3.44 40.90 -33.12
C GLN A 374 -3.99 41.20 -31.72
N PHE A 375 -3.32 42.13 -31.02
CA PHE A 375 -3.75 42.62 -29.71
C PHE A 375 -4.20 44.08 -29.86
N ARG A 376 -5.52 44.31 -29.83
CA ARG A 376 -6.18 45.59 -30.13
C ARG A 376 -7.18 46.02 -29.04
N SER A 377 -6.90 45.70 -27.76
CA SER A 377 -7.68 46.19 -26.62
C SER A 377 -7.22 47.55 -26.15
N ASN A 378 -8.09 48.56 -26.29
CA ASN A 378 -7.87 49.90 -25.77
C ASN A 378 -8.50 50.09 -24.37
N ALA A 379 -8.87 49.01 -23.69
CA ALA A 379 -9.43 49.05 -22.35
C ALA A 379 -8.46 48.46 -21.32
N SER A 380 -7.63 47.50 -21.74
CA SER A 380 -6.91 46.61 -20.84
C SER A 380 -5.55 46.18 -21.38
N LEU A 381 -4.69 45.73 -20.47
CA LEU A 381 -3.48 44.99 -20.79
C LEU A 381 -3.81 43.52 -21.03
N PHE A 382 -3.20 42.93 -22.06
CA PHE A 382 -3.12 41.48 -22.22
C PHE A 382 -2.01 40.97 -21.30
N ILE A 383 -2.31 40.01 -20.43
CA ILE A 383 -1.39 39.53 -19.40
C ILE A 383 -0.92 38.13 -19.77
N GLY A 384 0.40 37.90 -19.71
CA GLY A 384 0.99 36.57 -19.96
C GLY A 384 1.91 36.54 -21.18
N THR A 385 2.67 35.47 -21.26
CA THR A 385 3.59 35.18 -22.38
C THR A 385 2.82 34.64 -23.57
N VAL A 386 2.97 35.27 -24.74
CA VAL A 386 2.38 34.86 -26.01
C VAL A 386 3.34 33.94 -26.76
N PHE A 387 2.89 32.74 -27.10
CA PHE A 387 3.64 31.76 -27.86
C PHE A 387 2.89 31.41 -29.15
N ALA A 388 3.44 31.82 -30.29
CA ALA A 388 2.82 31.81 -31.61
C ALA A 388 3.75 31.14 -32.65
N PRO A 389 3.93 29.82 -32.61
CA PRO A 389 4.93 29.11 -33.42
C PRO A 389 4.74 29.23 -34.94
N LYS A 390 3.50 29.47 -35.41
CA LYS A 390 3.11 29.40 -36.83
C LYS A 390 2.46 30.69 -37.36
N ALA A 391 2.39 31.74 -36.54
CA ALA A 391 1.73 33.00 -36.89
C ALA A 391 2.62 34.23 -36.64
N SER A 392 2.46 35.25 -37.49
CA SER A 392 3.05 36.56 -37.24
C SER A 392 2.26 37.31 -36.16
N VAL A 393 2.95 38.08 -35.31
CA VAL A 393 2.32 38.83 -34.22
C VAL A 393 2.42 40.33 -34.47
N PHE A 394 1.29 41.03 -34.35
CA PHE A 394 1.22 42.48 -34.48
C PHE A 394 0.87 43.13 -33.15
N LEU A 395 1.78 43.97 -32.68
CA LEU A 395 1.68 44.73 -31.45
C LEU A 395 1.57 46.22 -31.80
N ASP A 396 0.42 46.80 -31.49
CA ASP A 396 0.20 48.25 -31.63
C ASP A 396 -0.18 48.83 -30.27
N ASP A 397 0.78 49.45 -29.59
CA ASP A 397 0.66 50.11 -28.29
C ASP A 397 -0.43 51.19 -28.24
N THR A 398 -0.90 51.69 -29.40
CA THR A 398 -2.03 52.63 -29.47
C THR A 398 -3.39 51.93 -29.44
N GLN A 399 -3.41 50.64 -29.76
CA GLN A 399 -4.60 49.81 -29.81
C GLN A 399 -4.63 48.76 -28.71
N GLY A 400 -3.49 48.37 -28.13
CA GLY A 400 -3.39 47.45 -27.00
C GLY A 400 -1.95 47.08 -26.67
N LYS A 401 -1.72 46.66 -25.43
CA LYS A 401 -0.38 46.35 -24.91
C LYS A 401 -0.34 44.97 -24.28
N VAL A 402 0.74 44.23 -24.55
CA VAL A 402 1.02 42.93 -23.95
C VAL A 402 2.00 43.12 -22.79
N LEU A 403 1.64 42.60 -21.63
CA LEU A 403 2.50 42.52 -20.46
C LEU A 403 2.95 41.06 -20.29
N GLY A 404 4.15 40.78 -20.78
CA GLY A 404 4.73 39.44 -20.87
C GLY A 404 5.68 39.35 -22.05
N SER A 405 6.25 38.16 -22.29
CA SER A 405 7.08 37.90 -23.46
C SER A 405 6.23 37.59 -24.70
N VAL A 406 6.70 37.93 -25.89
CA VAL A 406 6.05 37.56 -27.17
C VAL A 406 7.01 36.79 -28.04
N ILE A 407 6.61 35.59 -28.40
CA ILE A 407 7.46 34.58 -29.01
C ILE A 407 6.74 34.07 -30.25
N SER A 408 7.32 34.29 -31.43
CA SER A 408 6.76 33.86 -32.71
C SER A 408 7.78 33.08 -33.51
N GLY A 409 7.34 32.02 -34.19
CA GLY A 409 8.16 31.33 -35.19
C GLY A 409 8.32 32.13 -36.50
N HIS A 410 7.53 33.19 -36.67
CA HIS A 410 7.45 34.06 -37.85
C HIS A 410 7.87 35.49 -37.50
N ASP A 411 7.20 36.49 -38.08
CA ASP A 411 7.53 37.91 -37.94
C ASP A 411 6.80 38.53 -36.76
N ILE A 412 7.45 39.50 -36.10
CA ILE A 412 6.83 40.35 -35.09
C ILE A 412 6.87 41.80 -35.58
N HIS A 413 5.72 42.45 -35.63
CA HIS A 413 5.60 43.87 -35.94
C HIS A 413 5.23 44.62 -34.67
N THR A 414 6.05 45.60 -34.26
CA THR A 414 5.84 46.28 -32.99
C THR A 414 6.16 47.76 -33.03
N ASN A 415 5.34 48.53 -32.31
CA ASN A 415 5.63 49.89 -31.84
C ASN A 415 5.55 49.98 -30.30
N MET A 416 5.58 48.82 -29.63
CA MET A 416 5.33 48.66 -28.20
C MET A 416 6.44 49.30 -27.37
N SER A 417 6.05 50.15 -26.42
CA SER A 417 6.95 50.61 -25.36
C SER A 417 7.06 49.56 -24.27
N ILE A 418 8.28 49.32 -23.80
CA ILE A 418 8.55 48.47 -22.63
C ILE A 418 9.35 49.34 -21.66
N SER A 419 8.70 49.77 -20.57
CA SER A 419 9.40 50.49 -19.51
C SER A 419 10.31 49.54 -18.72
N ALA A 420 11.24 50.11 -17.94
CA ALA A 420 12.13 49.30 -17.11
C ALA A 420 11.37 48.38 -16.14
N GLU A 421 10.30 48.89 -15.53
CA GLU A 421 9.48 48.13 -14.58
C GLU A 421 8.69 47.00 -15.27
N GLU A 422 8.19 47.22 -16.49
CA GLU A 422 7.47 46.20 -17.25
C GLU A 422 8.40 45.13 -17.83
N SER A 423 9.70 45.45 -17.98
CA SER A 423 10.69 44.46 -18.40
C SER A 423 10.88 43.35 -17.37
N ASP A 424 10.47 43.55 -16.11
CA ASP A 424 10.49 42.52 -15.07
C ASP A 424 9.39 41.45 -15.26
N ALA A 425 8.40 41.70 -16.12
CA ALA A 425 7.34 40.74 -16.47
C ALA A 425 7.77 39.74 -17.56
N THR A 426 9.07 39.63 -17.85
CA THR A 426 9.62 38.62 -18.77
C THR A 426 9.56 37.23 -18.16
N PHE A 427 9.18 36.24 -18.97
CA PHE A 427 9.28 34.84 -18.57
C PHE A 427 10.73 34.50 -18.22
N ASP A 428 10.97 33.95 -17.02
CA ASP A 428 12.26 33.39 -16.61
C ASP A 428 12.13 31.86 -16.53
N TYR A 429 12.92 31.15 -17.31
CA TYR A 429 12.96 29.69 -17.26
C TYR A 429 13.41 29.14 -15.92
N ASN A 430 14.28 29.85 -15.18
CA ASN A 430 14.75 29.33 -13.89
C ASN A 430 13.61 29.17 -12.87
N ASP A 431 12.50 29.89 -13.08
CA ASP A 431 11.31 29.80 -12.24
C ASP A 431 10.35 28.69 -12.71
N PHE A 432 10.47 28.21 -13.96
CA PHE A 432 9.57 27.20 -14.49
C PHE A 432 9.91 25.81 -13.92
N PRO A 433 8.96 25.13 -13.27
CA PRO A 433 9.19 23.82 -12.68
C PRO A 433 9.30 22.73 -13.74
N GLU A 434 10.03 21.66 -13.45
CA GLU A 434 9.96 20.47 -14.30
C GLU A 434 8.51 19.93 -14.35
N LEU A 435 8.04 19.54 -15.54
CA LEU A 435 6.70 18.97 -15.72
C LEU A 435 6.54 17.57 -15.06
N GLY A 436 7.58 17.03 -14.42
CA GLY A 436 7.74 15.63 -13.98
C GLY A 436 6.66 15.07 -13.04
N ASP A 437 5.71 15.91 -12.62
CA ASP A 437 4.56 15.54 -11.82
C ASP A 437 3.21 15.91 -12.42
N ILE A 438 3.11 16.40 -13.67
CA ILE A 438 1.81 16.66 -14.31
C ILE A 438 1.07 15.32 -14.45
N VAL A 439 0.04 15.15 -13.62
CA VAL A 439 -0.70 13.90 -13.45
C VAL A 439 -1.95 13.95 -14.32
N GLY A 440 -2.00 13.05 -15.29
CA GLY A 440 -3.24 12.51 -15.86
C GLY A 440 -3.49 11.04 -15.48
N GLY A 441 -2.69 10.48 -14.55
CA GLY A 441 -2.81 9.10 -14.07
C GLY A 441 -3.49 8.99 -12.70
N GLU A 442 -4.15 7.87 -12.41
CA GLU A 442 -4.73 7.62 -11.07
C GLU A 442 -3.61 7.63 -10.00
N GLU A 443 -3.82 8.34 -8.88
CA GLU A 443 -2.92 8.32 -7.72
C GLU A 443 -2.88 6.89 -7.12
N LEU A 444 -1.74 6.48 -6.57
CA LEU A 444 -1.64 5.21 -5.85
C LEU A 444 -2.57 5.21 -4.63
N GLU A 445 -3.60 4.37 -4.68
CA GLU A 445 -4.49 4.16 -3.56
C GLU A 445 -3.83 3.29 -2.48
N ALA A 446 -4.07 3.62 -1.21
CA ALA A 446 -3.63 2.80 -0.10
C ALA A 446 -4.31 1.42 -0.12
N PRO A 447 -3.60 0.34 0.25
CA PRO A 447 -4.19 -0.99 0.28
C PRO A 447 -5.31 -1.06 1.34
N ILE A 448 -6.32 -1.88 1.08
CA ILE A 448 -7.35 -2.19 2.08
C ILE A 448 -7.05 -3.56 2.67
N LYS A 449 -6.94 -3.64 3.98
CA LYS A 449 -6.67 -4.89 4.70
C LYS A 449 -7.81 -5.26 5.62
N THR A 450 -8.19 -6.53 5.61
CA THR A 450 -9.23 -7.09 6.48
C THR A 450 -8.74 -8.34 7.19
N GLY A 451 -9.00 -8.45 8.49
CA GLY A 451 -8.72 -9.66 9.28
C GLY A 451 -9.95 -10.56 9.37
N SER A 452 -9.71 -11.86 9.44
CA SER A 452 -10.76 -12.86 9.57
C SER A 452 -11.17 -13.07 11.03
N ARG A 453 -12.36 -13.63 11.23
CA ARG A 453 -12.83 -14.14 12.52
C ARG A 453 -13.09 -15.63 12.42
N PHE A 454 -12.56 -16.44 13.33
CA PHE A 454 -12.79 -17.88 13.35
C PHE A 454 -12.59 -18.50 14.73
N ASP A 455 -13.15 -19.70 14.92
CA ASP A 455 -12.91 -20.51 16.13
C ASP A 455 -11.52 -21.15 16.08
N TYR A 456 -10.74 -20.97 17.15
CA TYR A 456 -9.44 -21.59 17.32
C TYR A 456 -9.58 -23.09 17.58
N ILE A 457 -9.02 -23.88 16.66
CA ILE A 457 -9.04 -25.35 16.71
C ILE A 457 -7.65 -25.98 16.68
N GLY A 458 -6.62 -25.21 17.04
CA GLY A 458 -5.22 -25.63 17.03
C GLY A 458 -4.48 -25.16 15.78
N SER A 459 -3.57 -25.99 15.27
CA SER A 459 -2.62 -25.64 14.21
C SER A 459 -3.15 -25.78 12.77
N GLU A 460 -4.47 -25.68 12.56
CA GLU A 460 -5.04 -25.72 11.21
C GLU A 460 -4.74 -24.44 10.43
N LYS A 461 -4.61 -24.57 9.10
CA LYS A 461 -4.52 -23.41 8.22
C LYS A 461 -5.91 -22.81 7.98
N LYS A 462 -6.04 -21.51 8.19
CA LYS A 462 -7.23 -20.70 7.90
C LYS A 462 -6.84 -19.45 7.11
N LEU A 463 -7.81 -18.83 6.44
CA LEU A 463 -7.63 -17.46 5.94
C LEU A 463 -7.47 -16.54 7.15
N LEU A 464 -6.34 -15.85 7.24
CA LEU A 464 -6.03 -14.96 8.35
C LEU A 464 -6.35 -13.51 7.98
N TYR A 465 -5.74 -13.03 6.90
CA TYR A 465 -5.96 -11.69 6.37
C TYR A 465 -6.23 -11.73 4.89
N ARG A 466 -6.87 -10.67 4.41
CA ARG A 466 -7.01 -10.34 3.00
C ARG A 466 -6.51 -8.92 2.77
N ILE A 467 -5.66 -8.75 1.77
CA ILE A 467 -5.19 -7.45 1.30
C ILE A 467 -5.80 -7.22 -0.09
N SER A 468 -6.39 -6.06 -0.33
CA SER A 468 -6.88 -5.64 -1.64
C SER A 468 -6.12 -4.40 -2.08
N GLN A 469 -5.46 -4.48 -3.24
CA GLN A 469 -4.67 -3.40 -3.81
C GLN A 469 -5.11 -3.13 -5.24
N LYS A 470 -5.56 -1.89 -5.51
CA LYS A 470 -5.78 -1.41 -6.88
C LYS A 470 -4.45 -0.87 -7.43
N LEU A 471 -4.02 -1.39 -8.57
CA LEU A 471 -2.90 -0.80 -9.29
C LEU A 471 -3.41 0.31 -10.22
N PRO A 472 -2.73 1.46 -10.29
CA PRO A 472 -3.12 2.53 -11.21
C PRO A 472 -3.01 2.05 -12.66
N VAL A 473 -3.76 2.70 -13.56
CA VAL A 473 -3.70 2.40 -15.00
C VAL A 473 -2.30 2.66 -15.55
N TYR A 474 -1.84 1.81 -16.46
CA TYR A 474 -0.52 1.92 -17.07
C TYR A 474 -0.32 3.30 -17.72
N SER A 475 0.79 3.96 -17.40
CA SER A 475 1.21 5.23 -17.98
C SER A 475 2.63 5.14 -18.51
N GLN A 476 2.82 5.47 -19.80
CA GLN A 476 4.18 5.58 -20.36
C GLN A 476 4.94 6.79 -19.82
N GLN A 477 4.26 7.78 -19.22
CA GLN A 477 4.87 8.97 -18.62
C GLN A 477 5.41 8.69 -17.21
N LYS A 478 4.74 7.81 -16.44
CA LYS A 478 5.23 7.28 -15.16
C LYS A 478 5.29 5.75 -15.23
N PRO A 479 6.29 5.18 -15.95
CA PRO A 479 6.43 3.74 -16.03
C PRO A 479 6.66 3.16 -14.64
N ILE A 480 5.89 2.12 -14.31
CA ILE A 480 6.04 1.38 -13.05
C ILE A 480 7.07 0.30 -13.29
N HIS A 481 8.22 0.45 -12.65
CA HIS A 481 9.36 -0.46 -12.72
C HIS A 481 9.40 -1.43 -11.55
N SER A 482 8.68 -1.14 -10.46
CA SER A 482 8.51 -2.05 -9.33
C SER A 482 7.12 -1.92 -8.72
N VAL A 483 6.57 -3.08 -8.33
CA VAL A 483 5.38 -3.20 -7.48
C VAL A 483 5.76 -4.15 -6.37
N GLU A 484 5.76 -3.68 -5.12
CA GLU A 484 6.06 -4.49 -3.94
C GLU A 484 4.97 -4.28 -2.89
N ILE A 485 4.39 -5.37 -2.38
CA ILE A 485 3.47 -5.36 -1.25
C ILE A 485 4.17 -6.05 -0.09
N THR A 486 4.24 -5.37 1.05
CA THR A 486 4.92 -5.86 2.26
C THR A 486 3.96 -6.01 3.43
N ASP A 487 4.18 -7.03 4.26
CA ASP A 487 3.36 -7.31 5.43
C ASP A 487 4.23 -7.91 6.56
N GLN A 488 4.40 -7.15 7.64
CA GLN A 488 5.16 -7.58 8.80
C GLN A 488 4.27 -8.41 9.72
N LEU A 489 4.40 -9.74 9.64
CA LEU A 489 3.52 -10.66 10.38
C LEU A 489 3.90 -10.74 11.85
N ALA A 490 2.88 -10.78 12.72
CA ALA A 490 3.05 -11.00 14.15
C ALA A 490 3.64 -12.40 14.45
N PRO A 491 4.41 -12.58 15.55
CA PRO A 491 5.06 -13.85 15.89
C PRO A 491 4.11 -15.04 16.06
N GLU A 492 2.87 -14.78 16.42
CA GLU A 492 1.80 -15.77 16.58
C GLU A 492 1.35 -16.36 15.22
N LEU A 493 1.69 -15.72 14.11
CA LEU A 493 1.22 -16.09 12.77
C LEU A 493 2.25 -16.94 12.02
N ALA A 494 1.86 -18.15 11.68
CA ALA A 494 2.63 -19.05 10.83
C ALA A 494 2.02 -19.10 9.42
N VAL A 495 2.46 -18.16 8.57
CA VAL A 495 2.13 -18.08 7.13
C VAL A 495 3.35 -18.50 6.30
N SER A 496 3.14 -19.35 5.28
CA SER A 496 4.15 -19.74 4.29
C SER A 496 3.92 -19.03 2.96
N ALA A 497 4.99 -18.74 2.22
CA ALA A 497 4.88 -18.18 0.87
C ALA A 497 4.02 -19.03 -0.08
N GLN A 498 4.02 -20.35 0.11
CA GLN A 498 3.27 -21.32 -0.71
C GLN A 498 1.76 -21.34 -0.41
N ASP A 499 1.33 -20.76 0.71
CA ASP A 499 -0.08 -20.74 1.11
C ASP A 499 -0.78 -19.45 0.71
N ILE A 500 -0.07 -18.51 0.08
CA ILE A 500 -0.63 -17.25 -0.37
C ILE A 500 -1.24 -17.44 -1.74
N VAL A 501 -2.46 -16.93 -1.89
CA VAL A 501 -3.21 -16.98 -3.14
C VAL A 501 -3.55 -15.56 -3.55
N ILE A 502 -3.18 -15.16 -4.76
CA ILE A 502 -3.46 -13.84 -5.32
C ILE A 502 -4.52 -14.00 -6.41
N LYS A 503 -5.55 -13.17 -6.36
CA LYS A 503 -6.66 -13.17 -7.32
C LYS A 503 -6.82 -11.80 -7.97
N ASP A 504 -7.24 -11.77 -9.23
CA ASP A 504 -7.67 -10.55 -9.90
C ASP A 504 -9.11 -10.14 -9.53
N GLU A 505 -9.59 -9.05 -10.12
CA GLU A 505 -10.93 -8.50 -9.89
C GLU A 505 -12.08 -9.44 -10.32
N LEU A 506 -11.80 -10.41 -11.18
CA LEU A 506 -12.75 -11.44 -11.62
C LEU A 506 -12.71 -12.67 -10.70
N GLY A 507 -11.79 -12.70 -9.73
CA GLY A 507 -11.58 -13.82 -8.82
C GLY A 507 -10.69 -14.93 -9.39
N THR A 508 -10.05 -14.70 -10.55
CA THR A 508 -9.12 -15.65 -11.16
C THR A 508 -7.81 -15.67 -10.39
N GLU A 509 -7.26 -16.85 -10.11
CA GLU A 509 -5.96 -16.97 -9.45
C GLU A 509 -4.83 -16.56 -10.41
N VAL A 510 -4.00 -15.63 -9.96
CA VAL A 510 -2.90 -14.97 -10.71
C VAL A 510 -1.61 -14.90 -9.88
N THR A 511 -1.45 -15.82 -8.93
CA THR A 511 -0.29 -15.89 -8.02
C THR A 511 1.03 -15.98 -8.78
N ASP A 512 1.04 -16.57 -9.97
CA ASP A 512 2.20 -16.71 -10.87
C ASP A 512 2.69 -15.38 -11.47
N GLN A 513 1.89 -14.31 -11.41
CA GLN A 513 2.31 -12.96 -11.78
C GLN A 513 3.21 -12.29 -10.73
N PHE A 514 3.37 -12.92 -9.56
CA PHE A 514 4.12 -12.38 -8.44
C PHE A 514 5.18 -13.36 -7.93
N THR A 515 6.23 -12.82 -7.34
CA THR A 515 7.21 -13.54 -6.54
C THR A 515 6.94 -13.27 -5.07
N ILE A 516 6.82 -14.34 -4.29
CA ILE A 516 6.47 -14.27 -2.87
C ILE A 516 7.66 -14.77 -2.05
N THR A 517 8.17 -13.93 -1.16
CA THR A 517 9.27 -14.27 -0.26
C THR A 517 8.93 -13.90 1.17
N LYS A 518 9.60 -14.56 2.11
CA LYS A 518 9.46 -14.29 3.54
C LYS A 518 10.84 -14.15 4.16
N SER A 519 11.06 -13.07 4.89
CA SER A 519 12.33 -12.78 5.55
C SER A 519 12.51 -13.56 6.87
N GLU A 520 13.72 -13.52 7.42
CA GLU A 520 14.01 -14.03 8.77
C GLU A 520 13.29 -13.23 9.87
N THR A 521 12.88 -12.00 9.60
CA THR A 521 12.14 -11.13 10.53
C THR A 521 10.63 -11.33 10.45
N ASN A 522 10.14 -12.37 9.76
CA ASN A 522 8.71 -12.65 9.56
C ASN A 522 7.99 -11.62 8.66
N GLU A 523 8.73 -10.84 7.87
CA GLU A 523 8.18 -9.94 6.87
C GLU A 523 7.87 -10.72 5.59
N LEU A 524 6.64 -10.60 5.11
CA LEU A 524 6.20 -11.12 3.82
C LEU A 524 6.41 -10.03 2.76
N ARG A 525 7.00 -10.42 1.63
CA ARG A 525 7.20 -9.54 0.46
C ARG A 525 6.63 -10.20 -0.78
N ILE A 526 5.74 -9.49 -1.46
CA ILE A 526 5.06 -9.91 -2.69
C ILE A 526 5.43 -8.90 -3.78
N SER A 527 6.23 -9.33 -4.74
CA SER A 527 6.74 -8.45 -5.80
C SER A 527 6.19 -8.87 -7.15
N ALA A 528 5.76 -7.94 -7.99
CA ALA A 528 5.36 -8.28 -9.36
C ALA A 528 6.57 -8.79 -10.17
N ASN A 529 6.33 -9.77 -11.03
CA ASN A 529 7.37 -10.32 -11.90
C ASN A 529 7.68 -9.38 -13.06
N ALA A 530 8.90 -9.46 -13.61
CA ALA A 530 9.33 -8.61 -14.72
C ALA A 530 8.40 -8.71 -15.93
N GLU A 531 7.95 -9.92 -16.29
CA GLU A 531 7.00 -10.14 -17.39
C GLU A 531 5.64 -9.47 -17.13
N SER A 532 5.17 -9.48 -15.88
CA SER A 532 3.91 -8.85 -15.49
C SER A 532 3.99 -7.33 -15.55
N LEU A 533 5.14 -6.75 -15.19
CA LEU A 533 5.36 -5.30 -15.30
C LEU A 533 5.40 -4.82 -16.76
N GLU A 534 5.76 -5.68 -17.72
CA GLU A 534 5.71 -5.41 -19.16
C GLU A 534 4.29 -5.55 -19.76
N ASP A 535 3.37 -6.24 -19.08
CA ASP A 535 2.00 -6.45 -19.55
C ASP A 535 1.08 -5.27 -19.17
N SER A 536 0.65 -4.49 -20.17
CA SER A 536 -0.32 -3.40 -19.96
C SER A 536 -1.63 -3.85 -19.29
N GLY A 537 -2.02 -5.13 -19.47
CA GLY A 537 -3.21 -5.71 -18.85
C GLY A 537 -3.06 -6.06 -17.37
N PHE A 538 -1.87 -5.91 -16.79
CA PHE A 538 -1.60 -6.04 -15.36
C PHE A 538 -2.08 -4.81 -14.56
N TYR A 539 -2.12 -3.65 -15.21
CA TYR A 539 -2.43 -2.37 -14.57
C TYR A 539 -3.92 -2.04 -14.62
N GLY A 540 -4.36 -1.08 -13.80
CA GLY A 540 -5.76 -0.65 -13.72
C GLY A 540 -6.72 -1.66 -13.07
N LYS A 541 -6.18 -2.71 -12.43
CA LYS A 541 -6.94 -3.81 -11.81
C LYS A 541 -6.78 -3.81 -10.29
N THR A 542 -7.75 -4.42 -9.62
CA THR A 542 -7.65 -4.73 -8.18
C THR A 542 -7.20 -6.17 -7.97
N TYR A 543 -6.11 -6.34 -7.23
CA TYR A 543 -5.59 -7.63 -6.80
C TYR A 543 -5.97 -7.91 -5.35
N THR A 544 -6.41 -9.13 -5.08
CA THR A 544 -6.76 -9.61 -3.74
C THR A 544 -5.79 -10.71 -3.31
N ILE A 545 -5.06 -10.47 -2.23
CA ILE A 545 -4.09 -11.38 -1.64
C ILE A 545 -4.72 -12.04 -0.40
N ASP A 546 -4.93 -13.35 -0.46
CA ASP A 546 -5.40 -14.17 0.65
C ASP A 546 -4.20 -14.73 1.42
N LEU A 547 -4.02 -14.31 2.68
CA LEU A 547 -2.97 -14.81 3.57
C LEU A 547 -3.51 -16.00 4.36
N VAL A 548 -3.19 -17.21 3.92
CA VAL A 548 -3.61 -18.46 4.58
C VAL A 548 -2.46 -18.98 5.46
N GLY A 549 -2.77 -19.31 6.71
CA GLY A 549 -1.78 -19.77 7.67
C GLY A 549 -2.41 -20.29 8.96
N SER A 550 -1.57 -20.63 9.94
CA SER A 550 -2.03 -21.08 11.26
C SER A 550 -1.69 -20.06 12.35
N VAL A 551 -2.43 -20.11 13.44
CA VAL A 551 -2.19 -19.26 14.63
C VAL A 551 -1.61 -20.12 15.74
N GLN A 552 -0.51 -19.64 16.33
CA GLN A 552 0.15 -20.25 17.47
C GLN A 552 -0.23 -19.46 18.72
N VAL A 553 -0.81 -20.15 19.71
CA VAL A 553 -1.29 -19.52 20.95
C VAL A 553 -0.47 -20.05 22.11
N ALA A 554 0.08 -19.14 22.93
CA ALA A 554 0.80 -19.51 24.12
C ALA A 554 -0.12 -20.19 25.15
N GLN A 555 0.40 -21.19 25.87
CA GLN A 555 -0.39 -21.92 26.88
C GLN A 555 -0.93 -21.00 27.97
N GLU A 556 -0.19 -19.96 28.35
CA GLU A 556 -0.60 -18.95 29.34
C GLU A 556 -1.89 -18.22 28.95
N ILE A 557 -2.10 -17.99 27.65
CA ILE A 557 -3.30 -17.35 27.12
C ILE A 557 -4.47 -18.34 27.11
N LEU A 558 -4.23 -19.59 26.71
CA LEU A 558 -5.28 -20.62 26.64
C LEU A 558 -5.84 -20.98 28.01
N VAL A 559 -5.02 -20.99 29.06
CA VAL A 559 -5.45 -21.31 30.44
C VAL A 559 -6.16 -20.16 31.15
N ASP A 560 -6.04 -18.93 30.65
CA ASP A 560 -6.69 -17.76 31.26
C ASP A 560 -8.17 -17.68 30.86
N ALA A 561 -9.05 -18.02 31.80
CA ALA A 561 -10.49 -17.99 31.60
C ALA A 561 -11.09 -16.57 31.41
N THR A 562 -10.31 -15.50 31.60
CA THR A 562 -10.74 -14.12 31.36
C THR A 562 -10.54 -13.66 29.91
N ILE A 563 -9.76 -14.41 29.13
CA ILE A 563 -9.49 -14.14 27.72
C ILE A 563 -10.32 -15.11 26.89
N ASP A 564 -11.29 -14.60 26.12
CA ASP A 564 -12.17 -15.43 25.28
C ASP A 564 -11.69 -15.51 23.82
N ASN A 565 -10.83 -14.59 23.39
CA ASN A 565 -10.29 -14.56 22.04
C ASN A 565 -8.88 -13.97 22.00
N LEU A 566 -8.15 -14.27 20.92
CA LEU A 566 -6.89 -13.62 20.56
C LEU A 566 -7.15 -12.57 19.49
N LEU A 567 -6.73 -11.35 19.77
CA LEU A 567 -6.83 -10.20 18.87
C LEU A 567 -5.45 -9.83 18.35
N ILE A 568 -5.26 -9.90 17.03
CA ILE A 568 -3.98 -9.56 16.39
C ILE A 568 -4.24 -8.41 15.41
N PRO A 569 -3.79 -7.18 15.70
CA PRO A 569 -3.81 -6.09 14.72
C PRO A 569 -2.66 -6.25 13.73
N ASN A 570 -2.89 -5.87 12.47
CA ASN A 570 -1.87 -5.92 11.43
C ASN A 570 -2.12 -4.91 10.31
N THR A 571 -1.05 -4.37 9.73
CA THR A 571 -1.05 -3.45 8.57
C THR A 571 -0.24 -4.05 7.43
N ALA A 572 -0.45 -3.58 6.20
CA ALA A 572 0.39 -3.89 5.05
C ALA A 572 0.78 -2.58 4.37
N ALA A 573 1.80 -2.61 3.51
CA ALA A 573 2.16 -1.48 2.67
C ALA A 573 2.27 -1.91 1.22
N VAL A 574 2.05 -0.95 0.32
CA VAL A 574 2.35 -1.08 -1.10
C VAL A 574 3.38 -0.01 -1.46
N ALA A 575 4.39 -0.41 -2.23
CA ALA A 575 5.36 0.47 -2.84
C ALA A 575 5.31 0.30 -4.36
N LEU A 576 5.09 1.40 -5.07
CA LEU A 576 5.24 1.50 -6.52
C LEU A 576 6.39 2.45 -6.84
N ASN A 577 7.46 1.94 -7.44
CA ASN A 577 8.71 2.71 -7.60
C ASN A 577 9.19 3.30 -6.25
N GLU A 578 9.08 4.63 -6.08
CA GLU A 578 9.45 5.37 -4.87
C GLU A 578 8.23 5.80 -4.03
N GLU A 579 7.01 5.61 -4.53
CA GLU A 579 5.77 5.98 -3.81
C GLU A 579 5.31 4.84 -2.91
N GLU A 580 5.07 5.12 -1.64
CA GLU A 580 4.63 4.13 -0.64
C GLU A 580 3.34 4.58 0.05
N LYS A 581 2.41 3.63 0.23
CA LYS A 581 1.18 3.84 1.01
C LYS A 581 0.95 2.66 1.96
N THR A 582 0.50 2.96 3.17
CA THR A 582 0.17 1.96 4.20
C THR A 582 -1.33 1.73 4.27
N SER A 583 -1.74 0.48 4.50
CA SER A 583 -3.13 0.10 4.68
C SER A 583 -3.74 0.64 5.97
N ASN A 584 -5.06 0.48 6.09
CA ASN A 584 -5.71 0.52 7.41
C ASN A 584 -5.17 -0.60 8.32
N GLU A 585 -5.30 -0.40 9.63
CA GLU A 585 -5.09 -1.48 10.61
C GLU A 585 -6.25 -2.47 10.52
N ALA A 586 -5.92 -3.74 10.31
CA ALA A 586 -6.85 -4.84 10.22
C ALA A 586 -6.74 -5.72 11.45
N LEU A 587 -7.86 -6.14 12.02
CA LEU A 587 -7.89 -6.97 13.22
C LEU A 587 -8.31 -8.40 12.90
N LEU A 588 -7.44 -9.37 13.22
CA LEU A 588 -7.77 -10.80 13.23
C LEU A 588 -8.31 -11.18 14.62
N GLU A 589 -9.39 -11.96 14.65
CA GLU A 589 -10.03 -12.46 15.87
C GLU A 589 -10.09 -14.00 15.86
N ALA A 590 -9.37 -14.65 16.78
CA ALA A 590 -9.44 -16.09 16.97
C ALA A 590 -10.16 -16.41 18.29
N ASP A 591 -11.39 -16.90 18.20
CA ASP A 591 -12.25 -17.20 19.34
C ASP A 591 -11.85 -18.54 19.99
N PHE A 592 -11.61 -18.55 21.31
CA PHE A 592 -11.25 -19.76 22.02
C PHE A 592 -12.49 -20.56 22.41
N ILE A 593 -12.53 -21.83 21.99
CA ILE A 593 -13.66 -22.73 22.25
C ILE A 593 -13.27 -23.94 23.09
N GLU A 594 -14.24 -24.47 23.83
CA GLU A 594 -14.09 -25.68 24.64
C GLU A 594 -13.87 -26.92 23.76
N GLY A 595 -12.91 -27.75 24.16
CA GLY A 595 -12.63 -29.02 23.52
C GLY A 595 -13.51 -30.16 24.04
N LYS A 596 -13.29 -31.36 23.50
CA LYS A 596 -13.90 -32.57 24.04
C LYS A 596 -13.13 -33.06 25.26
N PRO A 597 -13.81 -33.53 26.34
CA PRO A 597 -13.11 -34.01 27.52
C PRO A 597 -12.20 -35.20 27.22
N VAL A 598 -10.97 -35.17 27.74
CA VAL A 598 -10.06 -36.32 27.70
C VAL A 598 -10.48 -37.31 28.78
N THR A 599 -10.81 -38.53 28.38
CA THR A 599 -11.25 -39.61 29.29
C THR A 599 -10.06 -40.47 29.70
N VAL A 600 -9.82 -40.64 30.99
CA VAL A 600 -8.74 -41.49 31.54
C VAL A 600 -9.35 -42.75 32.14
N LYS A 601 -8.91 -43.92 31.67
CA LYS A 601 -9.39 -45.23 32.12
C LYS A 601 -8.26 -46.07 32.73
N TYR A 602 -8.62 -46.87 33.73
CA TYR A 602 -7.72 -47.79 34.42
C TYR A 602 -8.27 -49.21 34.26
N VAL A 603 -7.57 -50.03 33.47
CA VAL A 603 -8.03 -51.38 33.11
C VAL A 603 -6.99 -52.44 33.48
N ASN A 604 -7.45 -53.66 33.76
CA ASN A 604 -6.58 -54.83 33.88
C ASN A 604 -6.27 -55.44 32.50
N GLU A 605 -5.52 -56.55 32.49
CA GLU A 605 -5.16 -57.32 31.28
C GLU A 605 -6.38 -57.87 30.52
N ASP A 606 -7.53 -58.03 31.18
CA ASP A 606 -8.80 -58.46 30.59
C ASP A 606 -9.64 -57.29 30.00
N GLY A 607 -9.16 -56.06 30.13
CA GLY A 607 -9.88 -54.84 29.72
C GLY A 607 -11.00 -54.43 30.68
N GLN A 608 -11.10 -55.05 31.86
CA GLN A 608 -12.05 -54.68 32.91
C GLN A 608 -11.60 -53.41 33.63
N GLU A 609 -12.53 -52.48 33.88
CA GLU A 609 -12.29 -51.27 34.67
C GLU A 609 -12.07 -51.63 36.15
N ILE A 610 -10.93 -51.20 36.70
CA ILE A 610 -10.48 -51.53 38.06
C ILE A 610 -10.38 -50.29 38.98
N ALA A 611 -10.58 -49.09 38.44
CA ALA A 611 -10.74 -47.84 39.18
C ALA A 611 -11.62 -46.87 38.37
N PRO A 612 -12.34 -45.92 39.02
CA PRO A 612 -13.22 -44.98 38.33
C PRO A 612 -12.50 -44.14 37.28
N GLN A 613 -13.07 -44.03 36.08
CA GLN A 613 -12.57 -43.12 35.06
C GLN A 613 -12.58 -41.63 35.49
N LYS A 614 -11.68 -40.84 34.90
CA LYS A 614 -11.57 -39.38 35.12
C LYS A 614 -11.70 -38.61 33.82
N ASN A 615 -12.20 -37.38 33.89
CA ASN A 615 -12.32 -36.47 32.75
C ASN A 615 -11.45 -35.23 32.97
N ILE A 616 -10.70 -34.84 31.94
CA ILE A 616 -9.99 -33.55 31.88
C ILE A 616 -10.68 -32.68 30.85
N THR A 617 -11.16 -31.52 31.28
CA THR A 617 -11.85 -30.53 30.44
C THR A 617 -10.97 -29.30 30.24
N GLY A 618 -11.16 -28.61 29.13
CA GLY A 618 -10.50 -27.35 28.82
C GLY A 618 -10.65 -26.99 27.34
N ARG A 619 -10.12 -25.82 27.00
CA ARG A 619 -10.13 -25.28 25.63
C ARG A 619 -9.24 -26.11 24.69
N ILE A 620 -9.59 -26.09 23.42
CA ILE A 620 -8.79 -26.75 22.37
C ILE A 620 -7.36 -26.19 22.38
N GLY A 621 -6.36 -27.07 22.26
CA GLY A 621 -4.94 -26.71 22.28
C GLY A 621 -4.31 -26.60 23.67
N MET A 622 -5.12 -26.63 24.76
CA MET A 622 -4.58 -26.70 26.12
C MET A 622 -3.86 -28.04 26.34
N ASN A 623 -2.68 -27.96 26.95
CA ASN A 623 -1.94 -29.16 27.36
C ASN A 623 -2.65 -29.89 28.51
N TYR A 624 -2.68 -31.21 28.48
CA TYR A 624 -3.06 -32.07 29.59
C TYR A 624 -1.93 -33.02 29.97
N GLN A 625 -1.91 -33.40 31.25
CA GLN A 625 -1.03 -34.45 31.77
C GLN A 625 -1.84 -35.34 32.71
N THR A 626 -1.66 -36.64 32.55
CA THR A 626 -2.31 -37.67 33.37
C THR A 626 -1.26 -38.46 34.14
N LYS A 627 -1.68 -39.07 35.25
CA LYS A 627 -0.81 -39.93 36.08
C LYS A 627 -1.51 -41.25 36.35
N ALA A 628 -0.70 -42.31 36.41
CA ALA A 628 -1.15 -43.61 36.84
C ALA A 628 -1.60 -43.56 38.30
N GLU A 629 -2.65 -44.30 38.63
CA GLU A 629 -3.11 -44.49 40.01
C GLU A 629 -2.45 -45.69 40.66
N THR A 630 -2.31 -45.65 41.99
CA THR A 630 -1.94 -46.81 42.80
C THR A 630 -3.19 -47.60 43.12
N ILE A 631 -3.33 -48.79 42.54
CA ILE A 631 -4.51 -49.65 42.68
C ILE A 631 -4.10 -50.93 43.42
N SER A 632 -4.73 -51.22 44.55
CA SER A 632 -4.39 -52.38 45.38
C SER A 632 -4.57 -53.69 44.62
N GLY A 633 -3.58 -54.58 44.68
CA GLY A 633 -3.57 -55.85 43.94
C GLY A 633 -3.09 -55.74 42.49
N TYR A 634 -2.73 -54.55 42.01
CA TYR A 634 -2.32 -54.32 40.63
C TYR A 634 -1.00 -53.53 40.53
N THR A 635 -0.20 -53.82 39.50
CA THR A 635 0.99 -53.03 39.13
C THR A 635 0.83 -52.50 37.71
N LEU A 636 1.19 -51.23 37.47
CA LEU A 636 1.16 -50.66 36.13
C LEU A 636 2.12 -51.42 35.20
N ILE A 637 1.62 -51.83 34.02
CA ILE A 637 2.45 -52.51 33.01
C ILE A 637 3.37 -51.50 32.31
N LYS A 638 2.78 -50.44 31.75
CA LYS A 638 3.48 -49.38 31.03
C LYS A 638 2.67 -48.09 31.08
N GLN A 639 3.36 -46.95 31.08
CA GLN A 639 2.75 -45.65 30.86
C GLN A 639 2.25 -45.51 29.39
N PRO A 640 1.01 -45.06 29.16
CA PRO A 640 0.50 -44.82 27.81
C PRO A 640 1.25 -43.67 27.13
N GLU A 641 1.41 -43.76 25.82
CA GLU A 641 2.16 -42.76 25.03
C GLU A 641 1.43 -41.41 24.97
N ASN A 642 0.09 -41.42 25.06
CA ASN A 642 -0.74 -40.22 25.15
C ASN A 642 -1.07 -39.83 26.60
N ALA A 643 -0.22 -40.19 27.59
CA ALA A 643 -0.38 -39.71 28.96
C ALA A 643 -0.28 -38.17 29.06
N GLU A 644 0.39 -37.56 28.10
CA GLU A 644 0.53 -36.12 27.89
C GLU A 644 0.11 -35.80 26.45
N GLY A 645 -0.53 -34.65 26.25
CA GLY A 645 -0.99 -34.21 24.94
C GLY A 645 -1.75 -32.89 25.02
N THR A 646 -2.45 -32.53 23.94
CA THR A 646 -3.33 -31.36 23.90
C THR A 646 -4.79 -31.79 23.77
N ILE A 647 -5.69 -31.01 24.34
CA ILE A 647 -7.14 -31.19 24.18
C ILE A 647 -7.53 -30.85 22.74
N SER A 648 -8.30 -31.72 22.08
CA SER A 648 -8.80 -31.52 20.71
C SER A 648 -10.31 -31.32 20.65
N SER A 649 -10.82 -31.04 19.44
CA SER A 649 -12.26 -31.05 19.13
C SER A 649 -12.86 -32.46 19.06
N THR A 650 -12.05 -33.51 19.22
CA THR A 650 -12.41 -34.93 19.08
C THR A 650 -12.23 -35.66 20.40
N ASP A 651 -12.98 -36.74 20.62
CA ASP A 651 -12.89 -37.50 21.87
C ASP A 651 -11.52 -38.19 21.99
N GLN A 652 -10.87 -38.03 23.14
CA GLN A 652 -9.55 -38.60 23.44
C GLN A 652 -9.65 -39.54 24.64
N THR A 653 -9.02 -40.71 24.57
CA THR A 653 -8.98 -41.68 25.68
C THR A 653 -7.55 -42.08 26.02
N VAL A 654 -7.18 -41.93 27.30
CA VAL A 654 -5.92 -42.39 27.87
C VAL A 654 -6.19 -43.65 28.68
N ILE A 655 -5.52 -44.76 28.34
CA ILE A 655 -5.75 -46.07 29.00
C ILE A 655 -4.48 -46.49 29.73
N TYR A 656 -4.57 -46.59 31.06
CA TYR A 656 -3.55 -47.22 31.89
C TYR A 656 -3.89 -48.70 32.07
N CYS A 657 -2.99 -49.58 31.60
CA CYS A 657 -3.15 -51.02 31.71
C CYS A 657 -2.31 -51.59 32.87
N TYR A 658 -2.93 -52.42 33.70
CA TYR A 658 -2.35 -52.96 34.92
C TYR A 658 -2.30 -54.49 34.90
N GLN A 659 -1.22 -55.04 35.45
CA GLN A 659 -1.02 -56.45 35.70
C GLN A 659 -1.49 -56.79 37.12
N GLY A 660 -2.30 -57.83 37.24
CA GLY A 660 -2.80 -58.30 38.54
C GLY A 660 -1.79 -59.14 39.31
N HIS A 661 -2.05 -59.34 40.59
CA HIS A 661 -1.26 -60.20 41.49
C HIS A 661 -2.10 -61.28 42.17
N LEU A 662 -1.41 -62.36 42.52
CA LEU A 662 -1.91 -63.40 43.41
C LEU A 662 -1.41 -63.13 44.83
N ALA A 663 -2.31 -62.95 45.78
CA ALA A 663 -1.95 -62.63 47.16
C ALA A 663 -2.91 -63.25 48.18
N PHE A 664 -2.45 -63.35 49.42
CA PHE A 664 -3.34 -63.59 50.55
C PHE A 664 -4.07 -62.30 50.92
N SER A 665 -5.40 -62.33 50.96
CA SER A 665 -6.20 -61.31 51.65
C SER A 665 -6.12 -61.51 53.17
N SER A 666 -6.07 -62.77 53.63
CA SER A 666 -5.86 -63.14 55.04
C SER A 666 -5.29 -64.55 55.17
N VAL A 667 -4.55 -64.82 56.25
CA VAL A 667 -3.94 -66.13 56.53
C VAL A 667 -3.79 -66.33 58.05
N PRO A 668 -4.18 -67.48 58.63
CA PRO A 668 -4.14 -67.69 60.08
C PRO A 668 -2.72 -67.70 60.62
N GLU A 669 -2.49 -66.93 61.67
CA GLU A 669 -1.28 -67.03 62.49
C GLU A 669 -1.47 -68.08 63.59
N GLN A 670 -2.72 -68.36 64.00
CA GLN A 670 -3.04 -69.36 65.02
C GLN A 670 -4.15 -70.31 64.58
N LEU A 671 -3.89 -71.61 64.72
CA LEU A 671 -4.84 -72.67 64.40
C LEU A 671 -4.85 -73.70 65.53
N SER A 672 -6.04 -73.98 66.08
CA SER A 672 -6.24 -74.92 67.19
C SER A 672 -7.13 -76.08 66.76
N PHE A 673 -6.74 -77.28 67.20
CA PHE A 673 -7.55 -78.49 67.06
C PHE A 673 -8.34 -78.82 68.32
N GLY A 674 -8.26 -77.98 69.37
CA GLY A 674 -8.97 -78.16 70.64
C GLY A 674 -8.27 -79.06 71.65
N THR A 675 -8.97 -79.35 72.74
CA THR A 675 -8.50 -80.22 73.84
C THR A 675 -9.23 -81.56 73.79
N HIS A 676 -8.47 -82.66 73.78
CA HIS A 676 -9.03 -84.01 73.62
C HIS A 676 -8.47 -84.97 74.67
N GLU A 677 -9.30 -85.92 75.11
CA GLU A 677 -8.86 -87.01 75.96
C GLU A 677 -8.01 -88.03 75.18
N LEU A 678 -7.04 -88.67 75.85
CA LEU A 678 -6.24 -89.72 75.23
C LEU A 678 -7.11 -90.93 74.89
N SER A 679 -7.03 -91.36 73.63
CA SER A 679 -7.81 -92.48 73.09
C SER A 679 -6.94 -93.70 72.83
N VAL A 680 -7.47 -94.88 73.11
CA VAL A 680 -6.87 -96.18 72.74
C VAL A 680 -7.19 -96.60 71.30
N GLU A 681 -8.01 -95.82 70.61
CA GLU A 681 -8.31 -95.95 69.17
C GLU A 681 -7.67 -94.79 68.40
N ASN A 682 -7.44 -94.98 67.10
CA ASN A 682 -7.04 -93.90 66.22
C ASN A 682 -8.15 -92.84 66.16
N LYS A 683 -7.82 -91.57 66.40
CA LYS A 683 -8.76 -90.45 66.31
C LYS A 683 -8.27 -89.40 65.32
N GLU A 684 -9.23 -88.68 64.78
CA GLU A 684 -9.02 -87.58 63.85
C GLU A 684 -9.79 -86.35 64.36
N TYR A 685 -9.09 -85.24 64.49
CA TYR A 685 -9.63 -84.00 65.03
C TYR A 685 -9.59 -82.91 63.96
N ALA A 686 -10.74 -82.33 63.64
CA ALA A 686 -10.84 -81.19 62.74
C ALA A 686 -10.36 -79.90 63.42
N VAL A 687 -10.14 -78.85 62.61
CA VAL A 687 -9.87 -77.51 63.15
C VAL A 687 -11.05 -77.05 64.00
N GLU A 688 -10.78 -76.71 65.27
CA GLU A 688 -11.79 -76.16 66.18
C GLU A 688 -11.90 -74.64 66.01
N SER A 689 -10.76 -73.95 66.01
CA SER A 689 -10.70 -72.50 65.90
C SER A 689 -9.47 -72.03 65.14
N MET A 690 -9.63 -70.88 64.50
CA MET A 690 -8.59 -70.13 63.80
C MET A 690 -8.87 -68.65 63.98
N ASP A 691 -7.82 -67.85 64.12
CA ASP A 691 -7.88 -66.40 64.33
C ASP A 691 -8.40 -65.66 63.10
N GLN A 692 -8.11 -66.17 61.91
CA GLN A 692 -8.60 -65.68 60.63
C GLN A 692 -8.67 -66.82 59.62
N ASP A 693 -9.51 -66.65 58.60
CA ASP A 693 -9.62 -67.62 57.50
C ASP A 693 -8.43 -67.45 56.52
N ILE A 694 -8.13 -68.50 55.76
CA ILE A 694 -7.26 -68.42 54.59
C ILE A 694 -8.09 -67.90 53.42
N VAL A 695 -7.91 -66.63 53.09
CA VAL A 695 -8.58 -65.97 51.97
C VAL A 695 -7.53 -65.55 50.96
N VAL A 696 -7.71 -65.98 49.72
CA VAL A 696 -6.82 -65.70 48.59
C VAL A 696 -7.53 -64.76 47.64
N LYS A 697 -6.83 -63.72 47.19
CA LYS A 697 -7.30 -62.83 46.13
C LYS A 697 -6.39 -62.97 44.93
N ASP A 698 -7.01 -63.30 43.80
CA ASP A 698 -6.32 -63.35 42.52
C ASP A 698 -6.89 -62.32 41.56
N THR A 699 -6.07 -61.33 41.24
CA THR A 699 -6.43 -60.22 40.35
C THR A 699 -5.82 -60.37 38.95
N ARG A 700 -5.09 -61.45 38.70
CA ARG A 700 -4.52 -61.80 37.39
C ARG A 700 -5.61 -62.22 36.40
N THR A 701 -5.27 -62.25 35.11
CA THR A 701 -6.15 -62.64 33.99
C THR A 701 -7.04 -63.83 34.30
N LEU A 702 -8.33 -63.74 33.95
CA LEU A 702 -9.26 -64.87 34.06
C LEU A 702 -8.71 -66.13 33.37
N GLY A 703 -8.83 -67.28 34.02
CA GLY A 703 -8.22 -68.54 33.57
C GLY A 703 -6.84 -68.83 34.17
N SER A 704 -6.24 -67.90 34.91
CA SER A 704 -4.98 -68.13 35.63
C SER A 704 -5.11 -69.26 36.64
N ASN A 705 -4.16 -70.18 36.66
CA ASN A 705 -4.14 -71.27 37.65
C ASN A 705 -3.31 -70.85 38.87
N TRP A 706 -3.73 -71.29 40.05
CA TRP A 706 -2.94 -71.12 41.27
C TRP A 706 -3.12 -72.28 42.23
N GLN A 707 -2.13 -72.42 43.12
CA GLN A 707 -2.13 -73.43 44.17
C GLN A 707 -1.79 -72.80 45.51
N LEU A 708 -2.56 -73.18 46.54
CA LEU A 708 -2.17 -72.99 47.93
C LEU A 708 -1.42 -74.23 48.40
N ARG A 709 -0.22 -74.04 48.94
CA ARG A 709 0.61 -75.08 49.51
C ARG A 709 0.87 -74.85 50.98
N ALA A 710 1.00 -75.96 51.70
CA ALA A 710 1.30 -76.00 53.12
C ALA A 710 2.60 -76.79 53.34
N THR A 711 3.55 -76.19 54.05
CA THR A 711 4.80 -76.83 54.45
C THR A 711 4.83 -76.93 55.97
N LEU A 712 4.98 -78.14 56.51
CA LEU A 712 5.15 -78.34 57.95
C LEU A 712 6.60 -78.01 58.35
N ASN A 713 6.84 -76.80 58.86
CA ASN A 713 8.15 -76.37 59.32
C ASN A 713 8.55 -77.06 60.64
N LYS A 714 7.57 -77.20 61.54
CA LYS A 714 7.76 -77.85 62.85
C LYS A 714 6.64 -78.86 63.09
N PRO A 715 6.95 -80.16 63.26
CA PRO A 715 5.93 -81.16 63.54
C PRO A 715 5.30 -80.93 64.92
N LEU A 716 4.07 -81.41 65.11
CA LEU A 716 3.36 -81.31 66.39
C LEU A 716 4.19 -82.00 67.48
N THR A 717 4.76 -81.17 68.36
CA THR A 717 5.69 -81.60 69.41
C THR A 717 5.14 -81.17 70.76
N GLY A 718 5.11 -82.11 71.72
CA GLY A 718 4.66 -81.85 73.08
C GLY A 718 5.60 -80.89 73.81
N GLU A 719 5.06 -79.85 74.43
CA GLU A 719 5.82 -78.80 75.12
C GLU A 719 6.65 -79.36 76.28
N HIS A 720 6.11 -80.30 77.06
CA HIS A 720 6.78 -80.83 78.25
C HIS A 720 7.52 -82.14 77.98
N THR A 721 6.92 -83.03 77.21
CA THR A 721 7.43 -84.38 76.96
C THR A 721 8.39 -84.45 75.78
N GLN A 722 8.41 -83.41 74.93
CA GLN A 722 9.17 -83.37 73.67
C GLN A 722 8.82 -84.52 72.71
N ALA A 723 7.70 -85.22 72.95
CA ALA A 723 7.22 -86.28 72.07
C ALA A 723 6.70 -85.64 70.77
N VAL A 724 7.17 -86.12 69.63
CA VAL A 724 6.68 -85.70 68.31
C VAL A 724 5.56 -86.64 67.89
N LEU A 725 4.43 -86.10 67.41
CA LEU A 725 3.40 -86.90 66.76
C LEU A 725 3.79 -87.11 65.29
N PRO A 726 4.20 -88.34 64.90
CA PRO A 726 4.65 -88.60 63.54
C PRO A 726 3.46 -88.57 62.57
N ASP A 727 3.62 -87.90 61.43
CA ASP A 727 2.64 -87.88 60.33
C ASP A 727 1.21 -87.44 60.77
N ALA A 728 1.13 -86.67 61.86
CA ALA A 728 -0.14 -86.41 62.52
C ALA A 728 -0.96 -85.32 61.83
N LEU A 729 -0.32 -84.39 61.13
CA LEU A 729 -1.03 -83.34 60.41
C LEU A 729 -1.38 -83.81 59.01
N VAL A 730 -2.68 -83.87 58.70
CA VAL A 730 -3.19 -84.31 57.40
C VAL A 730 -4.15 -83.28 56.83
N TYR A 731 -4.16 -83.13 55.51
CA TYR A 731 -5.18 -82.37 54.80
C TYR A 731 -6.07 -83.35 54.01
N THR A 732 -7.38 -83.17 54.08
CA THR A 732 -8.35 -83.99 53.33
C THR A 732 -9.22 -83.10 52.45
N ASN A 733 -9.44 -83.52 51.21
CA ASN A 733 -10.32 -82.84 50.26
C ASN A 733 -11.70 -83.53 50.12
N GLY A 734 -12.07 -84.38 51.09
CA GLY A 734 -13.31 -85.17 51.10
C GLY A 734 -13.24 -86.52 50.38
N SER A 735 -12.26 -86.74 49.49
CA SER A 735 -12.08 -88.03 48.78
C SER A 735 -10.67 -88.62 48.93
N GLN A 736 -9.67 -87.77 49.19
CA GLN A 736 -8.27 -88.13 49.38
C GLN A 736 -7.71 -87.41 50.61
N THR A 737 -6.86 -88.12 51.37
CA THR A 737 -6.14 -87.58 52.53
C THR A 737 -4.65 -87.59 52.25
N GLN A 738 -4.00 -86.45 52.45
CA GLN A 738 -2.56 -86.29 52.28
C GLN A 738 -1.92 -85.86 53.60
N THR A 739 -0.83 -86.53 53.97
CA THR A 739 -0.04 -86.18 55.15
C THR A 739 0.90 -85.02 54.83
N LEU A 740 0.92 -84.00 55.69
CA LEU A 740 1.89 -82.91 55.61
C LEU A 740 3.21 -83.39 56.24
N GLN A 741 4.19 -83.69 55.38
CA GLN A 741 5.52 -84.12 55.81
C GLN A 741 6.40 -82.91 56.19
N SER A 742 7.29 -83.12 57.15
CA SER A 742 8.21 -82.06 57.60
C SER A 742 9.07 -81.53 56.45
N ASN A 743 9.16 -80.21 56.31
CA ASN A 743 9.91 -79.50 55.27
C ASN A 743 9.54 -79.86 53.82
N THR A 744 8.35 -80.43 53.59
CA THR A 744 7.87 -80.79 52.24
C THR A 744 6.62 -79.97 51.88
N SER A 745 6.70 -79.22 50.77
CA SER A 745 5.59 -78.38 50.30
C SER A 745 4.48 -79.23 49.70
N THR A 746 3.31 -79.20 50.33
CA THR A 746 2.15 -80.05 50.01
C THR A 746 1.04 -79.20 49.43
N VAL A 747 0.47 -79.58 48.28
CA VAL A 747 -0.68 -78.86 47.68
C VAL A 747 -1.95 -79.16 48.49
N ILE A 748 -2.57 -78.12 49.02
CA ILE A 748 -3.82 -78.25 49.78
C ILE A 748 -5.02 -77.66 49.03
N HIS A 749 -4.82 -76.74 48.10
CA HIS A 749 -5.88 -76.24 47.24
C HIS A 749 -5.33 -75.88 45.86
N SER A 750 -6.14 -76.14 44.82
CA SER A 750 -5.87 -75.75 43.44
C SER A 750 -7.12 -75.10 42.89
N ALA A 751 -6.99 -73.94 42.26
CA ALA A 751 -8.11 -73.22 41.68
C ALA A 751 -7.70 -72.51 40.39
N VAL A 752 -8.74 -72.17 39.62
CA VAL A 752 -8.66 -71.35 38.41
C VAL A 752 -9.38 -70.04 38.71
N THR A 753 -8.77 -68.93 38.35
CA THR A 753 -9.33 -67.59 38.56
C THR A 753 -10.49 -67.38 37.60
N THR A 754 -11.71 -67.45 38.15
CA THR A 754 -12.97 -67.30 37.42
C THR A 754 -13.68 -65.98 37.75
N THR A 755 -13.30 -65.37 38.88
CA THR A 755 -13.69 -64.02 39.32
C THR A 755 -12.51 -63.39 40.06
N HIS A 756 -12.50 -62.07 40.23
CA HIS A 756 -11.49 -61.37 41.06
C HIS A 756 -11.95 -61.14 42.51
N ASP A 757 -13.04 -61.80 42.90
CA ASP A 757 -13.55 -61.77 44.27
C ASP A 757 -12.68 -62.63 45.20
N ASP A 758 -12.75 -62.35 46.50
CA ASP A 758 -12.00 -63.09 47.51
C ASP A 758 -12.43 -64.58 47.56
N CYS A 759 -11.45 -65.49 47.49
CA CYS A 759 -11.65 -66.93 47.58
C CYS A 759 -11.27 -67.44 48.98
N ASN A 760 -12.27 -67.81 49.80
CA ASN A 760 -12.04 -68.38 51.13
C ASN A 760 -11.76 -69.89 51.05
N VAL A 761 -10.49 -70.27 51.10
CA VAL A 761 -10.03 -71.66 50.96
C VAL A 761 -10.31 -72.49 52.23
N SER A 762 -10.32 -71.84 53.39
CA SER A 762 -10.62 -72.48 54.67
C SER A 762 -12.11 -72.57 55.00
N GLN A 763 -12.97 -72.10 54.09
CA GLN A 763 -14.41 -72.11 54.30
C GLN A 763 -14.88 -73.55 54.56
N GLY A 764 -15.48 -73.78 55.73
CA GLY A 764 -16.00 -75.08 56.11
C GLY A 764 -14.99 -76.06 56.71
N TRP A 765 -13.72 -75.67 56.94
CA TRP A 765 -12.73 -76.54 57.62
C TRP A 765 -13.15 -76.96 59.05
N LYS A 766 -14.05 -76.19 59.68
CA LYS A 766 -14.60 -76.48 61.02
C LYS A 766 -15.78 -77.44 61.01
N THR A 767 -16.50 -77.55 59.89
CA THR A 767 -17.84 -78.16 59.84
C THR A 767 -18.01 -79.20 58.74
N SER A 768 -17.09 -79.31 57.80
CA SER A 768 -17.13 -80.24 56.68
C SER A 768 -16.13 -81.39 56.86
N GLU A 769 -16.24 -82.43 56.02
CA GLU A 769 -15.25 -83.51 55.99
C GLU A 769 -13.90 -83.11 55.37
N GLN A 770 -13.85 -81.94 54.71
CA GLN A 770 -12.68 -81.34 54.06
C GLN A 770 -11.98 -80.33 54.99
N GLY A 771 -10.64 -80.31 54.95
CA GLY A 771 -9.82 -79.36 55.69
C GLY A 771 -8.59 -79.99 56.34
N LEU A 772 -7.87 -79.18 57.11
CA LEU A 772 -6.73 -79.61 57.89
C LEU A 772 -7.20 -80.36 59.15
N LYS A 773 -6.57 -81.48 59.47
CA LYS A 773 -6.93 -82.34 60.61
C LYS A 773 -5.70 -82.91 61.29
N VAL A 774 -5.84 -83.24 62.57
CA VAL A 774 -4.84 -83.97 63.34
C VAL A 774 -5.28 -85.40 63.53
N LYS A 775 -4.52 -86.33 62.96
CA LYS A 775 -4.66 -87.77 63.11
C LYS A 775 -3.70 -88.26 64.18
N VAL A 776 -4.24 -88.83 65.25
CA VAL A 776 -3.46 -89.41 66.35
C VAL A 776 -3.68 -90.91 66.35
N LYS A 777 -2.62 -91.71 66.15
CA LYS A 777 -2.75 -93.17 66.29
C LYS A 777 -2.71 -93.57 67.75
N SER A 778 -3.36 -94.70 68.03
CA SER A 778 -3.35 -95.30 69.36
C SER A 778 -1.91 -95.50 69.86
N GLY A 779 -1.62 -94.97 71.05
CA GLY A 779 -0.32 -95.09 71.72
C GLY A 779 0.75 -94.07 71.32
N GLU A 780 0.51 -93.17 70.35
CA GLU A 780 1.49 -92.16 69.92
C GLU A 780 1.44 -90.86 70.77
N ALA A 781 0.26 -90.45 71.23
CA ALA A 781 0.10 -89.24 72.04
C ALA A 781 0.32 -89.46 73.54
N ARG A 782 0.90 -88.44 74.20
CA ARG A 782 1.05 -88.31 75.65
C ARG A 782 0.17 -87.18 76.15
N ALA A 783 -0.14 -87.16 77.45
CA ALA A 783 -0.84 -86.03 78.06
C ALA A 783 0.11 -84.81 78.06
N ASP A 784 -0.04 -83.95 77.06
CA ASP A 784 0.83 -82.79 76.83
C ASP A 784 0.12 -81.77 75.92
N ARG A 785 0.64 -80.55 75.86
CA ARG A 785 0.23 -79.54 74.88
C ARG A 785 1.12 -79.65 73.66
N TYR A 786 0.55 -79.96 72.51
CA TYR A 786 1.28 -80.09 71.25
C TYR A 786 1.21 -78.80 70.45
N SER A 787 2.35 -78.34 69.96
CA SER A 787 2.45 -77.19 69.04
C SER A 787 3.34 -77.51 67.84
N GLY A 788 3.04 -76.88 66.71
CA GLY A 788 3.75 -77.01 65.45
C GLY A 788 3.65 -75.72 64.64
N GLU A 789 4.34 -75.68 63.51
CA GLU A 789 4.39 -74.50 62.64
C GLU A 789 4.17 -74.91 61.19
N ILE A 790 3.25 -74.21 60.52
CA ILE A 790 2.91 -74.42 59.12
C ILE A 790 3.25 -73.13 58.37
N ARG A 791 3.96 -73.24 57.25
CA ARG A 791 4.16 -72.16 56.29
C ARG A 791 3.16 -72.32 55.14
N TRP A 792 2.44 -71.24 54.84
CA TRP A 792 1.53 -71.16 53.70
C TRP A 792 2.22 -70.46 52.53
N GLU A 793 2.08 -71.02 51.34
CA GLU A 793 2.73 -70.51 50.12
C GLU A 793 1.71 -70.49 48.98
N LEU A 794 1.59 -69.37 48.28
CA LEU A 794 0.83 -69.28 47.03
C LEU A 794 1.77 -69.48 45.85
N TYR A 795 1.39 -70.38 44.95
CA TYR A 795 2.12 -70.66 43.73
C TYR A 795 1.30 -70.24 42.52
N ASP A 796 1.89 -69.39 41.71
CA ASP A 796 1.49 -69.18 40.33
C ASP A 796 1.81 -70.45 39.52
N VAL A 797 0.79 -71.07 38.93
CA VAL A 797 0.96 -72.28 38.13
C VAL A 797 0.74 -71.92 36.66
N VAL A 798 1.83 -71.89 35.90
CA VAL A 798 1.73 -71.81 34.44
C VAL A 798 1.08 -73.10 33.93
N ALA A 799 0.07 -72.98 33.06
CA ALA A 799 -0.51 -74.14 32.40
C ALA A 799 0.60 -74.92 31.68
N ASN A 800 0.70 -76.24 31.89
CA ASN A 800 1.46 -77.06 30.96
C ASN A 800 0.71 -76.99 29.62
N GLU A 801 1.33 -76.39 28.61
CA GLU A 801 0.87 -76.47 27.21
C GLU A 801 0.68 -77.92 26.76
#